data_AF-A0A4S3FWT5-F1
#
_entry.id   AF-A0A4S3FWT5-F1
#
_cell.length_a   1.000
_cell.length_b   1.000
_cell.length_c   1.000
_cell.angle_alpha   90.00
_cell.angle_beta   90.00
_cell.angle_gamma   90.00
#
_symmetry.space_group_name_H-M   'P 1'
#
loop_
_entity.id
_entity.type
_entity.pdbx_description
1 polymer ?
#
loop_
_entity_poly.entity_id
_entity_poly.type
_entity_poly.pdbx_seq_one_letter_code
_entity_poly.pdbx_strand_id
1 'polypeptide(L)'
;MTLPPARETASPTLLELLTADAAAGTIAVLPPSRPATMPTSAPIARAGLAAPLLLAARLVLRRPRVRQLALRILKRFPGLYARAYEMMMASGSAPSAPVQADPGQVDTLSPRANTILRTLHRLQDVPPRPAGARPRLAFIAPMPPERTGVATYSVELLAELGAHFEIELVVAQPEVSLPPALAHLPVRQAAWFAEHGGEYDQVLYQFGNSPFHSHMFALLARFSGVVVLHDFFLGGALVHAQMSGGDPRAWGDALLHSHGYAAVRTTQTAEGRAQAHKDWPASLPVLENATRVIVHSRHARQLAADWFGPGITDKIDVIPHPRTPPAQIDRASARAALGIDPDTFLVCSFGFVAPNKLTHELLRAWIGSSLHLERRCALVLAGANHDSPYGVEVEALIRSAGPSANIRIAGWLDAEVYRQYLQAADVGVQLRTNAHGESSGAVLDCMNYGLPTIVNANGSMAEFPPDAVWRLPDAFEESELRAALETLRADPARRAALGQGAVALLDARFRPARCAGLYLSTLASAHAAGEARHTAWRAALAQAQDETALRRLAAALAEQEASARRQLLVDVSAWAAPGAVPDPLAARQLAELLAQAHAGWRIEPVFLDTAILQWRQARNATGRLLGLGWAEQDEPVIDVHAGDVFYAPDAASAAVAAAFDAGLLAAWRARGVSINLLMRGADDAALPPAAAAADRLLCLSEAIAQQLAARSAA
;
A
#
# COMPACT_ATOMS: atom_id res chain seq x y z
N MET A 1 34.83 -9.11 39.14
CA MET A 1 34.12 -9.96 38.16
C MET A 1 32.84 -10.45 38.82
N THR A 2 31.78 -9.69 38.67
CA THR A 2 30.41 -10.11 39.00
C THR A 2 29.80 -10.67 37.72
N LEU A 3 29.38 -11.94 37.76
CA LEU A 3 28.62 -12.56 36.68
C LEU A 3 27.34 -11.74 36.44
N PRO A 4 26.91 -11.54 35.18
CA PRO A 4 25.63 -10.90 34.91
C PRO A 4 24.49 -11.80 35.44
N PRO A 5 23.38 -11.22 35.91
CA PRO A 5 22.23 -12.00 36.35
C PRO A 5 21.70 -12.83 35.18
N ALA A 6 21.32 -14.07 35.48
CA ALA A 6 20.63 -14.95 34.54
C ALA A 6 19.41 -14.19 33.98
N ARG A 7 19.33 -14.04 32.66
CA ARG A 7 18.13 -13.54 31.99
C ARG A 7 16.98 -14.49 32.36
N GLU A 8 16.01 -14.03 33.14
CA GLU A 8 14.70 -14.67 33.22
C GLU A 8 14.18 -14.80 31.79
N THR A 9 14.02 -16.03 31.32
CA THR A 9 13.35 -16.30 30.04
C THR A 9 11.89 -15.89 30.21
N ALA A 10 11.51 -14.75 29.64
CA ALA A 10 10.13 -14.28 29.68
C ALA A 10 9.18 -15.37 29.13
N SER A 11 8.11 -15.69 29.84
CA SER A 11 7.10 -16.65 29.38
C SER A 11 6.52 -16.21 28.03
N PRO A 12 6.27 -17.14 27.09
CA PRO A 12 5.79 -16.79 25.75
C PRO A 12 4.44 -16.07 25.79
N THR A 13 4.16 -15.22 24.81
CA THR A 13 2.82 -14.61 24.64
C THR A 13 1.80 -15.63 24.14
N LEU A 14 0.51 -15.29 24.22
CA LEU A 14 -0.54 -16.12 23.62
C LEU A 14 -0.33 -16.28 22.11
N LEU A 15 0.11 -15.22 21.41
CA LEU A 15 0.38 -15.28 19.98
C LEU A 15 1.56 -16.21 19.66
N GLU A 16 2.67 -16.09 20.40
CA GLU A 16 3.83 -16.97 20.25
C GLU A 16 3.46 -18.44 20.52
N LEU A 17 2.64 -18.68 21.53
CA LEU A 17 2.16 -20.03 21.82
C LEU A 17 1.30 -20.57 20.68
N LEU A 18 0.27 -19.83 20.23
CA LEU A 18 -0.65 -20.27 19.19
C LEU A 18 0.03 -20.50 17.83
N THR A 19 1.05 -19.72 17.51
CA THR A 19 1.75 -19.77 16.21
C THR A 19 2.96 -20.70 16.18
N ALA A 20 3.37 -21.25 17.32
CA ALA A 20 4.40 -22.28 17.38
C ALA A 20 3.89 -23.61 16.80
N ASP A 21 4.77 -24.37 16.15
CA ASP A 21 4.45 -25.73 15.70
C ASP A 21 4.09 -26.62 16.91
N ALA A 22 3.00 -27.37 16.78
CA ALA A 22 2.57 -28.36 17.77
C ALA A 22 2.27 -29.70 17.11
N ALA A 23 2.65 -30.77 17.79
CA ALA A 23 2.15 -32.11 17.47
C ALA A 23 0.68 -32.23 17.91
N ALA A 24 -0.08 -33.09 17.26
CA ALA A 24 -1.48 -33.30 17.59
C ALA A 24 -1.67 -33.72 19.05
N GLY A 25 -2.64 -33.12 19.74
CA GLY A 25 -2.90 -33.38 21.16
C GLY A 25 -1.91 -32.74 22.14
N THR A 26 -1.11 -31.75 21.70
CA THR A 26 -0.19 -31.04 22.61
C THR A 26 -1.00 -30.29 23.68
N ILE A 27 -0.68 -30.52 24.95
CA ILE A 27 -1.29 -29.80 26.08
C ILE A 27 -0.36 -28.66 26.49
N ALA A 28 -0.90 -27.45 26.60
CA ALA A 28 -0.16 -26.26 27.04
C ALA A 28 -0.96 -25.46 28.06
N VAL A 29 -0.28 -24.76 28.97
CA VAL A 29 -0.93 -23.83 29.91
C VAL A 29 -1.03 -22.46 29.27
N LEU A 30 -2.20 -21.85 29.39
CA LEU A 30 -2.46 -20.49 28.91
C LEU A 30 -1.49 -19.51 29.60
N PRO A 31 -0.71 -18.72 28.84
CA PRO A 31 0.21 -17.79 29.45
C PRO A 31 -0.54 -16.70 30.24
N PRO A 32 0.07 -16.15 31.30
CA PRO A 32 -0.54 -15.07 32.06
C PRO A 32 -0.81 -13.90 31.13
N SER A 33 -2.04 -13.40 31.15
CA SER A 33 -2.44 -12.27 30.30
C SER A 33 -1.56 -11.07 30.62
N ARG A 34 -0.85 -10.57 29.61
CA ARG A 34 -0.10 -9.32 29.75
C ARG A 34 -1.12 -8.17 29.75
N PRO A 35 -0.92 -7.10 30.53
CA PRO A 35 -1.77 -5.93 30.43
C PRO A 35 -1.63 -5.38 29.02
N ALA A 36 -2.60 -5.69 28.15
CA ALA A 36 -2.84 -4.89 26.98
C ALA A 36 -3.26 -3.54 27.53
N THR A 37 -2.41 -2.51 27.37
CA THR A 37 -2.90 -1.15 27.45
C THR A 37 -3.86 -0.98 26.29
N MET A 38 -5.11 -1.37 26.49
CA MET A 38 -6.23 -0.91 25.72
C MET A 38 -6.42 0.54 26.19
N PRO A 39 -6.02 1.57 25.41
CA PRO A 39 -6.47 2.91 25.73
C PRO A 39 -7.98 2.84 25.81
N THR A 40 -8.51 3.19 26.99
CA THR A 40 -9.93 3.33 27.21
C THR A 40 -10.49 4.22 26.11
N SER A 41 -11.58 3.78 25.49
CA SER A 41 -12.33 4.61 24.55
C SER A 41 -12.62 5.94 25.25
N ALA A 42 -11.98 7.02 24.80
CA ALA A 42 -12.43 8.36 25.17
C ALA A 42 -13.91 8.45 24.76
N PRO A 43 -14.79 8.99 25.61
CA PRO A 43 -16.20 9.14 25.25
C PRO A 43 -16.28 9.89 23.92
N ILE A 44 -17.03 9.32 22.97
CA ILE A 44 -17.34 9.94 21.69
C ILE A 44 -17.97 11.29 22.02
N ALA A 45 -17.24 12.38 21.77
CA ALA A 45 -17.79 13.71 21.87
C ALA A 45 -18.94 13.80 20.85
N ARG A 46 -20.17 13.90 21.35
CA ARG A 46 -21.34 14.22 20.52
C ARG A 46 -20.98 15.42 19.65
N ALA A 47 -21.26 15.31 18.34
CA ALA A 47 -21.00 16.33 17.35
C ALA A 47 -21.70 17.65 17.69
N GLY A 48 -21.06 18.48 18.51
CA GLY A 48 -21.46 19.84 18.82
C GLY A 48 -20.78 20.79 17.85
N LEU A 49 -21.58 21.60 17.14
CA LEU A 49 -21.19 22.78 16.33
C LEU A 49 -20.18 22.60 15.17
N ALA A 50 -19.55 21.44 14.98
CA ALA A 50 -18.56 21.22 13.90
C ALA A 50 -19.19 21.01 12.50
N ALA A 51 -20.39 20.41 12.41
CA ALA A 51 -21.04 20.09 11.13
C ALA A 51 -21.40 21.32 10.26
N PRO A 52 -21.93 22.44 10.82
CA PRO A 52 -22.20 23.66 10.05
C PRO A 52 -20.92 24.33 9.55
N LEU A 53 -19.85 24.35 10.36
CA LEU A 53 -18.54 24.90 10.00
C LEU A 53 -17.85 24.07 8.90
N LEU A 54 -18.00 22.75 8.93
CA LEU A 54 -17.50 21.86 7.89
C LEU A 54 -18.29 21.98 6.58
N LEU A 55 -19.61 22.18 6.66
CA LEU A 55 -20.44 22.47 5.48
C LEU A 55 -20.05 23.82 4.86
N ALA A 56 -19.82 24.84 5.68
CA ALA A 56 -19.32 26.14 5.25
C ALA A 56 -17.92 26.05 4.64
N ALA A 57 -16.99 25.29 5.25
CA ALA A 57 -15.66 25.04 4.70
C ALA A 57 -15.72 24.30 3.34
N ARG A 58 -16.58 23.29 3.21
CA ARG A 58 -16.83 22.58 1.93
C ARG A 58 -17.42 23.51 0.86
N LEU A 59 -18.33 24.41 1.23
CA LEU A 59 -18.89 25.42 0.32
C LEU A 59 -17.85 26.47 -0.12
N VAL A 60 -16.96 26.87 0.79
CA VAL A 60 -15.85 27.80 0.52
C VAL A 60 -14.79 27.16 -0.38
N LEU A 61 -14.47 25.88 -0.15
CA LEU A 61 -13.50 25.12 -0.94
C LEU A 61 -13.96 24.83 -2.38
N ARG A 62 -15.28 24.85 -2.65
CA ARG A 62 -15.85 24.73 -3.99
C ARG A 62 -15.69 25.98 -4.87
N ARG A 63 -15.29 27.13 -4.31
CA ARG A 63 -15.13 28.39 -5.06
C ARG A 63 -13.65 28.86 -5.06
N PRO A 64 -12.92 28.72 -6.18
CA PRO A 64 -11.48 29.02 -6.26
C PRO A 64 -11.09 30.43 -5.77
N ARG A 65 -11.90 31.45 -6.08
CA ARG A 65 -11.65 32.85 -5.68
C ARG A 65 -11.82 33.11 -4.18
N VAL A 66 -12.77 32.41 -3.53
CA VAL A 66 -13.04 32.55 -2.08
C VAL A 66 -11.98 31.81 -1.27
N ARG A 67 -11.57 30.63 -1.74
CA ARG A 67 -10.42 29.88 -1.20
C ARG A 67 -9.15 30.73 -1.19
N GLN A 68 -8.82 31.40 -2.31
CA GLN A 68 -7.63 32.27 -2.39
C GLN A 68 -7.69 33.46 -1.41
N LEU A 69 -8.87 34.09 -1.21
CA LEU A 69 -9.03 35.20 -0.28
C LEU A 69 -8.91 34.76 1.18
N ALA A 70 -9.55 33.64 1.54
CA ALA A 70 -9.46 33.05 2.89
C ALA A 70 -8.02 32.67 3.23
N LEU A 71 -7.30 32.05 2.28
CA LEU A 71 -5.89 31.68 2.44
C LEU A 71 -4.97 32.91 2.61
N ARG A 72 -5.21 34.03 1.92
CA ARG A 72 -4.44 35.27 2.12
C ARG A 72 -4.58 35.85 3.53
N ILE A 73 -5.76 35.75 4.13
CA ILE A 73 -6.02 36.23 5.50
C ILE A 73 -5.39 35.26 6.52
N LEU A 74 -5.55 33.95 6.33
CA LEU A 74 -4.97 32.91 7.17
C LEU A 74 -3.43 32.92 7.16
N LYS A 75 -2.78 33.24 6.03
CA LYS A 75 -1.32 33.41 5.91
C LYS A 75 -0.72 34.47 6.85
N ARG A 76 -1.55 35.39 7.37
CA ARG A 76 -1.10 36.41 8.33
C ARG A 76 -1.06 35.90 9.78
N PHE A 77 -1.57 34.69 10.03
CA PHE A 77 -1.65 34.03 11.35
C PHE A 77 -1.28 32.53 11.24
N PRO A 78 0.01 32.17 11.30
CA PRO A 78 0.51 30.80 11.07
C PRO A 78 -0.18 29.71 11.90
N GLY A 79 -0.48 29.99 13.19
CA GLY A 79 -1.16 29.03 14.07
C GLY A 79 -2.63 28.79 13.73
N LEU A 80 -3.33 29.79 13.18
CA LEU A 80 -4.73 29.63 12.73
C LEU A 80 -4.78 28.86 11.40
N TYR A 81 -3.79 29.07 10.55
CA TYR A 81 -3.64 28.38 9.27
C TYR A 81 -3.35 26.89 9.44
N ALA A 82 -2.43 26.53 10.34
CA ALA A 82 -2.14 25.13 10.68
C ALA A 82 -3.40 24.40 11.17
N ARG A 83 -4.15 24.99 12.10
CA ARG A 83 -5.42 24.43 12.61
C ARG A 83 -6.50 24.26 11.54
N ALA A 84 -6.64 25.23 10.63
CA ALA A 84 -7.61 25.14 9.53
C ALA A 84 -7.23 24.04 8.51
N TYR A 85 -5.94 23.87 8.25
CA TYR A 85 -5.42 22.83 7.38
C TYR A 85 -5.60 21.42 8.00
N GLU A 86 -5.29 21.27 9.29
CA GLU A 86 -5.55 20.04 10.07
C GLU A 86 -7.03 19.68 10.08
N MET A 87 -7.93 20.63 10.32
CA MET A 87 -9.38 20.37 10.28
C MET A 87 -9.87 19.92 8.90
N MET A 88 -9.33 20.49 7.82
CA MET A 88 -9.68 20.10 6.45
C MET A 88 -9.26 18.66 6.17
N MET A 89 -8.05 18.28 6.60
CA MET A 89 -7.52 16.91 6.47
C MET A 89 -8.23 15.92 7.41
N ALA A 90 -8.66 16.36 8.59
CA ALA A 90 -9.42 15.55 9.56
C ALA A 90 -10.89 15.34 9.19
N SER A 91 -11.43 16.09 8.22
CA SER A 91 -12.86 16.07 7.84
C SER A 91 -13.27 14.97 6.84
N GLY A 92 -12.40 13.99 6.62
CA GLY A 92 -12.54 12.88 5.66
C GLY A 92 -13.60 11.82 5.96
N SER A 93 -14.60 12.11 6.80
CA SER A 93 -15.78 11.26 6.97
C SER A 93 -16.97 11.90 6.26
N ALA A 94 -17.31 11.39 5.07
CA ALA A 94 -18.72 11.37 4.70
C ALA A 94 -19.42 10.38 5.65
N PRO A 95 -20.62 10.67 6.16
CA PRO A 95 -21.46 9.61 6.71
C PRO A 95 -21.63 8.55 5.61
N SER A 96 -21.29 7.31 5.93
CA SER A 96 -21.54 6.15 5.07
C SER A 96 -23.04 6.08 4.78
N ALA A 97 -23.43 6.25 3.52
CA ALA A 97 -24.73 5.76 3.10
C ALA A 97 -24.69 4.22 3.22
N PRO A 98 -25.75 3.57 3.71
CA PRO A 98 -25.82 2.11 3.71
C PRO A 98 -25.70 1.65 2.26
N VAL A 99 -24.67 0.83 1.98
CA VAL A 99 -24.66 0.03 0.76
C VAL A 99 -25.82 -0.94 0.92
N GLN A 100 -26.83 -0.83 0.04
CA GLN A 100 -27.90 -1.82 -0.02
C GLN A 100 -27.28 -3.12 -0.53
N ALA A 101 -26.90 -4.00 0.40
CA ALA A 101 -26.84 -5.41 0.08
C ALA A 101 -28.24 -5.85 -0.36
N ASP A 102 -28.33 -6.63 -1.43
CA ASP A 102 -29.60 -7.23 -1.84
C ASP A 102 -30.12 -8.09 -0.67
N PRO A 103 -31.20 -7.72 0.01
CA PRO A 103 -31.61 -8.34 1.28
C PRO A 103 -32.02 -9.81 1.14
N GLY A 104 -32.11 -10.33 -0.09
CA GLY A 104 -32.56 -11.69 -0.39
C GLY A 104 -31.48 -12.72 -0.70
N GLN A 105 -30.20 -12.33 -0.85
CA GLN A 105 -29.14 -13.26 -1.25
C GLN A 105 -28.11 -13.42 -0.12
N VAL A 106 -28.24 -14.51 0.65
CA VAL A 106 -27.17 -14.93 1.57
C VAL A 106 -25.99 -15.35 0.70
N ASP A 107 -24.95 -14.52 0.62
CA ASP A 107 -23.74 -14.85 -0.12
C ASP A 107 -23.00 -15.96 0.63
N THR A 108 -23.09 -17.18 0.10
CA THR A 108 -22.46 -18.39 0.67
C THR A 108 -21.02 -18.58 0.23
N LEU A 109 -20.49 -17.66 -0.57
CA LEU A 109 -19.13 -17.70 -1.09
C LEU A 109 -18.27 -16.62 -0.45
N SER A 110 -16.99 -16.93 -0.27
CA SER A 110 -15.99 -15.94 0.10
C SER A 110 -15.79 -14.93 -1.03
N PRO A 111 -15.26 -13.72 -0.76
CA PRO A 111 -14.93 -12.75 -1.79
C PRO A 111 -13.99 -13.30 -2.87
N ARG A 112 -13.07 -14.21 -2.49
CA ARG A 112 -12.17 -14.91 -3.41
C ARG A 112 -12.93 -15.88 -4.30
N ALA A 113 -13.77 -16.74 -3.72
CA ALA A 113 -14.61 -17.67 -4.47
C ALA A 113 -15.55 -16.93 -5.44
N ASN A 114 -16.13 -15.80 -5.03
CA ASN A 114 -16.93 -14.95 -5.92
C ASN A 114 -16.11 -14.39 -7.10
N THR A 115 -14.84 -14.06 -6.88
CA THR A 115 -13.94 -13.59 -7.94
C THR A 115 -13.59 -14.72 -8.93
N ILE A 116 -13.38 -15.93 -8.42
CA ILE A 116 -13.19 -17.12 -9.25
C ILE A 116 -14.46 -17.45 -10.03
N LEU A 117 -15.64 -17.40 -9.39
CA LEU A 117 -16.93 -17.64 -10.04
C LEU A 117 -17.14 -16.72 -11.26
N ARG A 118 -16.86 -15.42 -11.11
CA ARG A 118 -16.89 -14.47 -12.23
C ARG A 118 -15.93 -14.85 -13.36
N THR A 119 -14.78 -15.43 -13.01
CA THR A 119 -13.80 -15.88 -14.01
C THR A 119 -14.25 -17.16 -14.71
N LEU A 120 -14.84 -18.10 -13.98
CA LEU A 120 -15.41 -19.32 -14.57
C LEU A 120 -16.53 -19.00 -15.57
N HIS A 121 -17.44 -18.07 -15.23
CA HIS A 121 -18.46 -17.58 -16.16
C HIS A 121 -17.84 -17.04 -17.45
N ARG A 122 -16.79 -16.21 -17.35
CA ARG A 122 -16.08 -15.71 -18.55
C ARG A 122 -15.42 -16.80 -19.38
N LEU A 123 -14.88 -17.84 -18.74
CA LEU A 123 -14.25 -18.95 -19.45
C LEU A 123 -15.25 -19.79 -20.24
N GLN A 124 -16.55 -19.72 -19.95
CA GLN A 124 -17.62 -20.34 -20.74
C GLN A 124 -17.94 -19.53 -22.02
N ASP A 125 -17.88 -18.21 -21.93
CA ASP A 125 -18.38 -17.31 -22.97
C ASP A 125 -17.32 -16.87 -24.00
N VAL A 126 -16.03 -17.00 -23.71
CA VAL A 126 -14.96 -16.46 -24.57
C VAL A 126 -14.47 -17.53 -25.58
N PRO A 127 -14.70 -17.34 -26.89
CA PRO A 127 -14.19 -18.26 -27.91
C PRO A 127 -12.64 -18.19 -27.98
N PRO A 128 -11.96 -19.30 -28.33
CA PRO A 128 -10.51 -19.32 -28.49
C PRO A 128 -10.06 -18.36 -29.60
N ARG A 129 -8.98 -17.61 -29.36
CA ARG A 129 -8.44 -16.62 -30.29
C ARG A 129 -7.75 -17.30 -31.50
N PRO A 130 -7.80 -16.72 -32.72
CA PRO A 130 -7.09 -17.25 -33.88
C PRO A 130 -5.57 -17.28 -33.66
N ALA A 131 -4.92 -18.36 -34.10
CA ALA A 131 -3.47 -18.51 -34.00
C ALA A 131 -2.73 -17.46 -34.85
N GLY A 132 -1.71 -16.81 -34.27
CA GLY A 132 -0.79 -15.89 -34.99
C GLY A 132 -1.10 -14.39 -34.88
N ALA A 133 -2.19 -13.98 -34.22
CA ALA A 133 -2.44 -12.57 -33.92
C ALA A 133 -1.58 -12.07 -32.73
N ARG A 134 -1.22 -10.78 -32.73
CA ARG A 134 -0.54 -10.18 -31.57
C ARG A 134 -1.50 -10.11 -30.37
N PRO A 135 -1.04 -10.36 -29.13
CA PRO A 135 -1.93 -10.30 -27.98
C PRO A 135 -2.50 -8.90 -27.78
N ARG A 136 -3.78 -8.81 -27.40
CA ARG A 136 -4.46 -7.56 -27.05
C ARG A 136 -4.10 -7.19 -25.62
N LEU A 137 -3.57 -5.99 -25.44
CA LEU A 137 -3.15 -5.46 -24.15
C LEU A 137 -4.00 -4.24 -23.79
N ALA A 138 -4.75 -4.34 -22.69
CA ALA A 138 -5.35 -3.17 -22.06
C ALA A 138 -4.30 -2.47 -21.21
N PHE A 139 -3.93 -1.24 -21.58
CA PHE A 139 -2.98 -0.42 -20.82
C PHE A 139 -3.73 0.62 -19.99
N ILE A 140 -3.87 0.36 -18.69
CA ILE A 140 -4.66 1.19 -17.77
C ILE A 140 -3.73 2.15 -17.03
N ALA A 141 -3.77 3.43 -17.38
CA ALA A 141 -2.91 4.45 -16.79
C ALA A 141 -3.51 5.86 -16.94
N PRO A 142 -3.17 6.83 -16.06
CA PRO A 142 -3.30 8.23 -16.43
C PRO A 142 -2.38 8.55 -17.60
N MET A 143 -2.87 9.35 -18.54
CA MET A 143 -2.12 9.79 -19.72
C MET A 143 -1.93 11.31 -19.72
N PRO A 144 -0.99 11.88 -20.48
CA PRO A 144 -0.98 13.33 -20.67
C PRO A 144 -2.33 13.76 -21.27
N PRO A 145 -2.87 14.95 -20.92
CA PRO A 145 -2.21 16.06 -20.21
C PRO A 145 -2.23 15.95 -18.67
N GLU A 146 -2.61 14.82 -18.09
CA GLU A 146 -2.57 14.66 -16.63
C GLU A 146 -1.15 14.84 -16.10
N ARG A 147 -1.04 15.65 -15.05
CA ARG A 147 0.25 16.15 -14.55
C ARG A 147 0.84 15.19 -13.52
N THR A 148 1.16 13.99 -13.97
CA THR A 148 1.72 12.93 -13.13
C THR A 148 3.02 12.38 -13.70
N GLY A 149 3.90 11.89 -12.82
CA GLY A 149 5.10 11.15 -13.25
C GLY A 149 4.73 9.89 -14.05
N VAL A 150 3.62 9.24 -13.68
CA VAL A 150 3.11 8.02 -14.33
C VAL A 150 2.65 8.30 -15.78
N ALA A 151 2.04 9.44 -16.06
CA ALA A 151 1.65 9.82 -17.41
C ALA A 151 2.88 10.00 -18.33
N THR A 152 3.96 10.60 -17.81
CA THR A 152 5.23 10.73 -18.54
C THR A 152 5.90 9.37 -18.74
N TYR A 153 5.98 8.57 -17.68
CA TYR A 153 6.48 7.20 -17.71
C TYR A 153 5.78 6.33 -18.76
N SER A 154 4.44 6.40 -18.81
CA SER A 154 3.62 5.54 -19.67
C SER A 154 3.93 5.77 -21.14
N VAL A 155 4.18 7.02 -21.53
CA VAL A 155 4.58 7.38 -22.89
C VAL A 155 5.92 6.73 -23.28
N GLU A 156 6.92 6.77 -22.40
CA GLU A 156 8.23 6.17 -22.66
C GLU A 156 8.12 4.64 -22.83
N LEU A 157 7.30 3.99 -22.01
CA LEU A 157 7.10 2.53 -22.08
C LEU A 157 6.29 2.11 -23.32
N LEU A 158 5.21 2.83 -23.64
CA LEU A 158 4.33 2.51 -24.77
C LEU A 158 5.06 2.47 -26.11
N ALA A 159 6.04 3.36 -26.30
CA ALA A 159 6.85 3.42 -27.51
C ALA A 159 7.59 2.09 -27.80
N GLU A 160 8.01 1.39 -26.74
CA GLU A 160 8.73 0.12 -26.86
C GLU A 160 7.79 -1.10 -26.94
N LEU A 161 6.63 -1.04 -26.29
CA LEU A 161 5.69 -2.18 -26.25
C LEU A 161 4.84 -2.34 -27.51
N GLY A 162 4.64 -1.28 -28.30
CA GLY A 162 3.74 -1.27 -29.46
C GLY A 162 4.08 -2.27 -30.58
N ALA A 163 5.34 -2.72 -30.66
CA ALA A 163 5.75 -3.76 -31.59
C ALA A 163 5.19 -5.15 -31.21
N HIS A 164 4.98 -5.40 -29.91
CA HIS A 164 4.68 -6.72 -29.35
C HIS A 164 3.20 -6.96 -29.11
N PHE A 165 2.40 -5.90 -28.95
CA PHE A 165 0.99 -5.98 -28.57
C PHE A 165 0.10 -5.13 -29.49
N GLU A 166 -1.17 -5.54 -29.58
CA GLU A 166 -2.27 -4.65 -29.97
C GLU A 166 -2.75 -3.91 -28.73
N ILE A 167 -2.30 -2.67 -28.55
CA ILE A 167 -2.52 -1.90 -27.32
C ILE A 167 -3.76 -1.01 -27.45
N GLU A 168 -4.67 -1.09 -26.49
CA GLU A 168 -5.70 -0.07 -26.25
C GLU A 168 -5.47 0.59 -24.89
N LEU A 169 -5.53 1.92 -24.86
CA LEU A 169 -5.38 2.71 -23.64
C LEU A 169 -6.71 2.77 -22.91
N VAL A 170 -6.70 2.55 -21.61
CA VAL A 170 -7.88 2.67 -20.76
C VAL A 170 -7.64 3.77 -19.74
N VAL A 171 -8.48 4.79 -19.75
CA VAL A 171 -8.32 6.01 -18.95
C VAL A 171 -9.61 6.37 -18.22
N ALA A 172 -9.52 7.21 -17.18
CA ALA A 172 -10.68 7.81 -16.50
C ALA A 172 -10.83 9.32 -16.76
N GLN A 173 -9.83 9.91 -17.42
CA GLN A 173 -9.80 11.32 -17.77
C GLN A 173 -10.59 11.60 -19.07
N PRO A 174 -11.14 12.82 -19.23
CA PRO A 174 -11.92 13.17 -20.41
C PRO A 174 -11.05 13.38 -21.65
N GLU A 175 -9.81 13.84 -21.49
CA GLU A 175 -8.91 14.21 -22.58
C GLU A 175 -7.58 13.48 -22.49
N VAL A 176 -7.07 13.05 -23.64
CA VAL A 176 -5.78 12.39 -23.79
C VAL A 176 -5.00 13.09 -24.90
N SER A 177 -3.75 13.43 -24.63
CA SER A 177 -2.82 14.08 -25.54
C SER A 177 -1.55 13.24 -25.64
N LEU A 178 -1.45 12.46 -26.72
CA LEU A 178 -0.29 11.59 -26.95
C LEU A 178 0.69 12.24 -27.91
N PRO A 179 1.98 11.90 -27.83
CA PRO A 179 2.93 12.23 -28.89
C PRO A 179 2.48 11.66 -30.23
N PRO A 180 2.85 12.28 -31.37
CA PRO A 180 2.45 11.82 -32.70
C PRO A 180 2.72 10.33 -32.96
N ALA A 181 3.83 9.79 -32.44
CA ALA A 181 4.19 8.38 -32.59
C ALA A 181 3.18 7.41 -31.94
N LEU A 182 2.41 7.86 -30.94
CA LEU A 182 1.44 7.05 -30.19
C LEU A 182 -0.01 7.47 -30.46
N ALA A 183 -0.24 8.51 -31.26
CA ALA A 183 -1.58 9.06 -31.52
C ALA A 183 -2.55 8.07 -32.21
N HIS A 184 -2.03 6.98 -32.76
CA HIS A 184 -2.80 5.91 -33.38
C HIS A 184 -3.42 4.92 -32.38
N LEU A 185 -3.00 4.95 -31.11
CA LEU A 185 -3.50 4.02 -30.10
C LEU A 185 -4.97 4.32 -29.75
N PRO A 186 -5.88 3.32 -29.80
CA PRO A 186 -7.25 3.51 -29.36
C PRO A 186 -7.33 3.88 -27.88
N VAL A 187 -8.28 4.75 -27.53
CA VAL A 187 -8.54 5.18 -26.15
C VAL A 187 -9.95 4.77 -25.75
N ARG A 188 -10.06 4.10 -24.61
CA ARG A 188 -11.30 3.65 -23.99
C ARG A 188 -11.45 4.26 -22.61
N GLN A 189 -12.70 4.51 -22.22
CA GLN A 189 -13.02 4.95 -20.87
C GLN A 189 -13.07 3.77 -19.91
N ALA A 190 -12.71 3.99 -18.64
CA ALA A 190 -12.74 2.98 -17.59
C ALA A 190 -14.12 2.29 -17.47
N ALA A 191 -15.22 3.04 -17.65
CA ALA A 191 -16.57 2.48 -17.67
C ALA A 191 -16.79 1.50 -18.82
N TRP A 192 -16.28 1.79 -20.02
CA TRP A 192 -16.34 0.87 -21.15
C TRP A 192 -15.52 -0.39 -20.87
N PHE A 193 -14.32 -0.24 -20.32
CA PHE A 193 -13.48 -1.38 -19.96
C PHE A 193 -14.12 -2.25 -18.86
N ALA A 194 -14.91 -1.67 -17.96
CA ALA A 194 -15.64 -2.44 -16.97
C ALA A 194 -16.55 -3.50 -17.62
N GLU A 195 -17.11 -3.22 -18.79
CA GLU A 195 -17.98 -4.14 -19.54
C GLU A 195 -17.20 -5.09 -20.48
N HIS A 196 -16.13 -4.60 -21.09
CA HIS A 196 -15.41 -5.29 -22.18
C HIS A 196 -14.04 -5.85 -21.77
N GLY A 197 -13.65 -5.71 -20.50
CA GLY A 197 -12.31 -6.09 -20.04
C GLY A 197 -11.97 -7.57 -20.19
N GLY A 198 -12.98 -8.43 -20.39
CA GLY A 198 -12.81 -9.86 -20.64
C GLY A 198 -12.31 -10.20 -22.06
N GLU A 199 -12.26 -9.22 -22.97
CA GLU A 199 -11.83 -9.40 -24.35
C GLU A 199 -10.30 -9.25 -24.56
N TYR A 200 -9.57 -8.92 -23.50
CA TYR A 200 -8.13 -8.69 -23.55
C TYR A 200 -7.37 -9.92 -23.09
N ASP A 201 -6.28 -10.27 -23.78
CA ASP A 201 -5.44 -11.39 -23.38
C ASP A 201 -4.61 -11.05 -22.13
N GLN A 202 -4.29 -9.76 -21.98
CA GLN A 202 -3.54 -9.23 -20.85
C GLN A 202 -3.99 -7.81 -20.49
N VAL A 203 -3.84 -7.48 -19.21
CA VAL A 203 -4.12 -6.15 -18.67
C VAL A 203 -2.88 -5.67 -17.91
N LEU A 204 -2.44 -4.44 -18.17
CA LEU A 204 -1.33 -3.79 -17.49
C LEU A 204 -1.80 -2.52 -16.80
N TYR A 205 -1.73 -2.50 -15.47
CA TYR A 205 -2.14 -1.37 -14.63
C TYR A 205 -0.94 -0.53 -14.19
N GLN A 206 -1.06 0.80 -14.24
CA GLN A 206 -0.07 1.74 -13.70
C GLN A 206 -0.60 2.40 -12.42
N PHE A 207 -0.34 1.79 -11.26
CA PHE A 207 -0.80 2.28 -9.96
C PHE A 207 0.20 3.23 -9.32
N GLY A 208 -0.27 4.40 -8.90
CA GLY A 208 0.45 5.33 -8.02
C GLY A 208 -0.46 5.84 -6.90
N ASN A 209 0.11 6.64 -5.99
CA ASN A 209 -0.60 7.09 -4.78
C ASN A 209 -1.30 8.45 -4.97
N SER A 210 -2.08 8.58 -6.04
CA SER A 210 -2.78 9.83 -6.37
C SER A 210 -4.23 9.58 -6.82
N PRO A 211 -5.09 10.62 -6.81
CA PRO A 211 -6.48 10.53 -7.29
C PRO A 211 -6.67 9.87 -8.66
N PHE A 212 -5.68 10.02 -9.55
CA PHE A 212 -5.74 9.56 -10.93
C PHE A 212 -5.78 8.03 -11.08
N HIS A 213 -5.48 7.28 -10.00
CA HIS A 213 -5.44 5.82 -10.01
C HIS A 213 -6.66 5.19 -9.31
N SER A 214 -7.55 5.99 -8.72
CA SER A 214 -8.67 5.50 -7.88
C SER A 214 -9.62 4.53 -8.60
N HIS A 215 -9.91 4.75 -9.88
CA HIS A 215 -10.75 3.87 -10.69
C HIS A 215 -10.15 2.46 -10.89
N MET A 216 -8.82 2.32 -10.77
CA MET A 216 -8.13 1.08 -11.07
C MET A 216 -8.37 -0.01 -10.01
N PHE A 217 -8.68 0.35 -8.76
CA PHE A 217 -8.94 -0.62 -7.69
C PHE A 217 -10.15 -1.52 -8.02
N ALA A 218 -11.27 -0.92 -8.43
CA ALA A 218 -12.47 -1.67 -8.82
C ALA A 218 -12.25 -2.49 -10.10
N LEU A 219 -11.49 -1.94 -11.06
CA LEU A 219 -11.15 -2.65 -12.29
C LEU A 219 -10.26 -3.86 -12.01
N LEU A 220 -9.24 -3.73 -11.16
CA LEU A 220 -8.31 -4.80 -10.82
C LEU A 220 -9.02 -5.96 -10.08
N ALA A 221 -9.97 -5.65 -9.19
CA ALA A 221 -10.79 -6.67 -8.53
C ALA A 221 -11.72 -7.44 -9.49
N ARG A 222 -12.00 -6.89 -10.68
CA ARG A 222 -12.84 -7.52 -11.71
C ARG A 222 -12.01 -8.20 -12.81
N PHE A 223 -10.90 -7.59 -13.20
CA PHE A 223 -10.01 -8.02 -14.28
C PHE A 223 -8.58 -8.04 -13.74
N SER A 224 -8.14 -9.19 -13.22
CA SER A 224 -6.77 -9.34 -12.77
C SER A 224 -5.79 -9.10 -13.92
N GLY A 225 -4.69 -8.39 -13.63
CA GLY A 225 -3.66 -8.06 -14.61
C GLY A 225 -2.28 -7.96 -13.98
N VAL A 226 -1.29 -7.59 -14.77
CA VAL A 226 0.02 -7.19 -14.25
C VAL A 226 -0.09 -5.77 -13.71
N VAL A 227 0.43 -5.52 -12.52
CA VAL A 227 0.40 -4.19 -11.89
C VAL A 227 1.81 -3.63 -11.81
N VAL A 228 2.03 -2.45 -12.36
CA VAL A 228 3.19 -1.61 -12.03
C VAL A 228 2.81 -0.76 -10.83
N LEU A 229 3.48 -1.00 -9.71
CA LEU A 229 3.24 -0.31 -8.46
C LEU A 229 4.32 0.77 -8.26
N HIS A 230 3.99 2.01 -8.65
CA HIS A 230 4.88 3.17 -8.57
C HIS A 230 5.11 3.65 -7.15
N ASP A 231 4.11 3.46 -6.28
CA ASP A 231 4.16 3.77 -4.85
C ASP A 231 3.67 2.53 -4.08
N PHE A 232 4.43 2.05 -3.09
CA PHE A 232 4.01 0.88 -2.30
C PHE A 232 2.88 1.21 -1.32
N PHE A 233 2.78 2.47 -0.89
CA PHE A 233 1.71 2.96 -0.05
C PHE A 233 0.65 3.64 -0.90
N LEU A 234 -0.61 3.21 -0.77
CA LEU A 234 -1.73 3.63 -1.61
C LEU A 234 -2.81 4.41 -0.84
N GLY A 235 -2.54 4.79 0.41
CA GLY A 235 -3.51 5.46 1.28
C GLY A 235 -4.05 6.77 0.71
N GLY A 236 -3.24 7.57 0.00
CA GLY A 236 -3.68 8.81 -0.64
C GLY A 236 -4.68 8.57 -1.77
N ALA A 237 -4.43 7.58 -2.63
CA ALA A 237 -5.35 7.18 -3.70
C ALA A 237 -6.68 6.63 -3.13
N LEU A 238 -6.60 5.81 -2.08
CA LEU A 238 -7.76 5.20 -1.41
C LEU A 238 -8.61 6.22 -0.66
N VAL A 239 -7.99 7.14 0.09
CA VAL A 239 -8.70 8.25 0.75
C VAL A 239 -9.43 9.09 -0.29
N HIS A 240 -8.80 9.37 -1.44
CA HIS A 240 -9.47 10.08 -2.51
C HIS A 240 -10.66 9.29 -3.09
N ALA A 241 -10.48 8.00 -3.37
CA ALA A 241 -11.55 7.13 -3.84
C ALA A 241 -12.76 7.20 -2.89
N GLN A 242 -12.50 7.13 -1.58
CA GLN A 242 -13.51 7.26 -0.54
C GLN A 242 -14.21 8.63 -0.54
N MET A 243 -13.45 9.72 -0.69
CA MET A 243 -14.00 11.08 -0.71
C MET A 243 -14.77 11.41 -1.99
N SER A 244 -14.44 10.78 -3.11
CA SER A 244 -15.09 11.01 -4.41
C SER A 244 -16.53 10.49 -4.46
N GLY A 245 -16.92 9.63 -3.50
CA GLY A 245 -18.26 9.06 -3.39
C GLY A 245 -18.49 7.81 -4.24
N GLY A 246 -17.48 7.33 -4.98
CA GLY A 246 -17.56 6.09 -5.77
C GLY A 246 -17.62 4.83 -4.89
N ASP A 247 -16.90 4.82 -3.77
CA ASP A 247 -16.97 3.78 -2.74
C ASP A 247 -16.66 4.40 -1.37
N PRO A 248 -17.65 4.61 -0.49
CA PRO A 248 -17.45 5.26 0.81
C PRO A 248 -16.63 4.43 1.81
N ARG A 249 -16.27 3.18 1.48
CA ARG A 249 -15.49 2.29 2.37
C ARG A 249 -14.11 1.93 1.83
N ALA A 250 -13.76 2.39 0.62
CA ALA A 250 -12.53 2.01 -0.08
C ALA A 250 -11.26 2.04 0.79
N TRP A 251 -11.05 3.11 1.57
CA TRP A 251 -9.87 3.20 2.43
C TRP A 251 -9.99 2.37 3.70
N GLY A 252 -11.16 2.39 4.37
CA GLY A 252 -11.40 1.61 5.57
C GLY A 252 -11.26 0.10 5.33
N ASP A 253 -11.86 -0.40 4.26
CA ASP A 253 -11.83 -1.82 3.88
C ASP A 253 -10.42 -2.24 3.47
N ALA A 254 -9.71 -1.44 2.67
CA ALA A 254 -8.33 -1.72 2.29
C ALA A 254 -7.37 -1.71 3.49
N LEU A 255 -7.59 -0.80 4.46
CA LEU A 255 -6.82 -0.71 5.69
C LEU A 255 -7.06 -1.93 6.58
N LEU A 256 -8.33 -2.30 6.79
CA LEU A 256 -8.70 -3.50 7.56
C LEU A 256 -8.18 -4.77 6.90
N HIS A 257 -8.30 -4.90 5.58
CA HIS A 257 -7.83 -6.05 4.83
C HIS A 257 -6.31 -6.19 4.91
N SER A 258 -5.58 -5.08 4.71
CA SER A 258 -4.12 -5.09 4.69
C SER A 258 -3.51 -5.25 6.08
N HIS A 259 -4.10 -4.67 7.13
CA HIS A 259 -3.42 -4.44 8.41
C HIS A 259 -4.24 -4.84 9.64
N GLY A 260 -5.49 -5.26 9.46
CA GLY A 260 -6.37 -5.65 10.55
C GLY A 260 -6.83 -4.48 11.42
N TYR A 261 -7.38 -4.81 12.58
CA TYR A 261 -8.02 -3.84 13.47
C TYR A 261 -7.05 -2.86 14.14
N ALA A 262 -5.77 -3.20 14.27
CA ALA A 262 -4.77 -2.31 14.85
C ALA A 262 -4.66 -1.01 14.05
N ALA A 263 -4.53 -1.11 12.72
CA ALA A 263 -4.45 0.05 11.84
C ALA A 263 -5.75 0.86 11.83
N VAL A 264 -6.88 0.18 11.78
CA VAL A 264 -8.23 0.75 11.88
C VAL A 264 -8.43 1.56 13.17
N ARG A 265 -7.89 1.09 14.31
CA ARG A 265 -8.00 1.84 15.57
C ARG A 265 -7.22 3.15 15.53
N THR A 266 -6.11 3.20 14.79
CA THR A 266 -5.36 4.46 14.63
C THR A 266 -6.21 5.53 13.94
N THR A 267 -7.19 5.15 13.11
CA THR A 267 -8.06 6.10 12.41
C THR A 267 -9.23 6.60 13.27
N GLN A 268 -9.30 6.27 14.56
CA GLN A 268 -10.40 6.71 15.43
C GLN A 268 -10.19 8.14 15.96
N THR A 269 -8.95 8.65 15.96
CA THR A 269 -8.63 10.03 16.34
C THR A 269 -8.49 10.93 15.10
N ALA A 270 -8.64 12.25 15.27
CA ALA A 270 -8.42 13.19 14.17
C ALA A 270 -6.98 13.17 13.66
N GLU A 271 -6.01 13.16 14.58
CA GLU A 271 -4.58 13.07 14.29
C GLU A 271 -4.22 11.75 13.59
N GLY A 272 -4.70 10.63 14.12
CA GLY A 272 -4.43 9.33 13.54
C GLY A 272 -5.05 9.15 12.15
N ARG A 273 -6.21 9.74 11.85
CA ARG A 273 -6.74 9.78 10.46
C ARG A 273 -5.84 10.54 9.50
N ALA A 274 -5.30 11.68 9.92
CA ALA A 274 -4.41 12.50 9.09
C ALA A 274 -3.07 11.80 8.81
N GLN A 275 -2.69 10.82 9.63
CA GLN A 275 -1.39 10.15 9.52
C GLN A 275 -1.50 8.72 8.96
N ALA A 276 -2.57 7.97 9.25
CA ALA A 276 -2.69 6.56 8.91
C ALA A 276 -2.58 6.26 7.40
N HIS A 277 -3.01 7.18 6.53
CA HIS A 277 -2.87 7.00 5.07
C HIS A 277 -1.40 7.09 4.58
N LYS A 278 -0.48 7.53 5.45
CA LYS A 278 0.97 7.58 5.21
C LYS A 278 1.69 6.44 5.92
N ASP A 279 1.24 6.08 7.12
CA ASP A 279 1.92 5.05 7.93
C ASP A 279 1.57 3.63 7.52
N TRP A 280 0.41 3.43 6.89
CA TRP A 280 -0.09 2.10 6.52
C TRP A 280 -0.20 1.95 5.01
N PRO A 281 0.51 0.99 4.38
CA PRO A 281 0.54 0.85 2.93
C PRO A 281 -0.82 0.69 2.24
N ALA A 282 -1.74 -0.04 2.86
CA ALA A 282 -3.03 -0.43 2.29
C ALA A 282 -2.96 -1.02 0.85
N SER A 283 -1.82 -1.63 0.50
CA SER A 283 -1.56 -2.13 -0.85
C SER A 283 -1.83 -3.63 -1.03
N LEU A 284 -2.14 -4.37 0.04
CA LEU A 284 -2.38 -5.82 -0.03
C LEU A 284 -3.48 -6.20 -1.04
N PRO A 285 -4.65 -5.52 -1.11
CA PRO A 285 -5.65 -5.84 -2.13
C PRO A 285 -5.10 -5.75 -3.56
N VAL A 286 -4.22 -4.78 -3.83
CA VAL A 286 -3.60 -4.62 -5.16
C VAL A 286 -2.62 -5.76 -5.42
N LEU A 287 -1.79 -6.10 -4.42
CA LEU A 287 -0.85 -7.21 -4.55
C LEU A 287 -1.58 -8.53 -4.81
N GLU A 288 -2.63 -8.83 -4.04
CA GLU A 288 -3.41 -10.08 -4.14
C GLU A 288 -4.17 -10.22 -5.46
N ASN A 289 -4.81 -9.17 -5.95
CA ASN A 289 -5.56 -9.22 -7.20
C ASN A 289 -4.67 -9.15 -8.46
N ALA A 290 -3.40 -8.79 -8.33
CA ALA A 290 -2.44 -8.79 -9.42
C ALA A 290 -1.97 -10.21 -9.78
N THR A 291 -1.91 -10.49 -11.08
CA THR A 291 -1.30 -11.74 -11.60
C THR A 291 0.21 -11.76 -11.39
N ARG A 292 0.86 -10.60 -11.56
CA ARG A 292 2.24 -10.27 -11.17
C ARG A 292 2.33 -8.79 -10.87
N VAL A 293 3.31 -8.40 -10.07
CA VAL A 293 3.56 -7.01 -9.68
C VAL A 293 4.97 -6.62 -10.14
N ILE A 294 5.10 -5.43 -10.69
CA ILE A 294 6.35 -4.80 -11.05
C ILE A 294 6.56 -3.63 -10.09
N VAL A 295 7.73 -3.56 -9.46
CA VAL A 295 8.17 -2.41 -8.68
C VAL A 295 9.49 -1.88 -9.25
N HIS A 296 9.82 -0.64 -8.93
CA HIS A 296 11.01 0.02 -9.50
C HIS A 296 12.27 -0.07 -8.65
N SER A 297 12.17 -0.63 -7.44
CA SER A 297 13.28 -0.71 -6.49
C SER A 297 13.25 -2.01 -5.68
N ARG A 298 14.42 -2.50 -5.26
CA ARG A 298 14.52 -3.62 -4.32
C ARG A 298 13.95 -3.22 -2.96
N HIS A 299 14.06 -1.95 -2.59
CA HIS A 299 13.43 -1.39 -1.39
C HIS A 299 11.91 -1.60 -1.37
N ALA A 300 11.19 -1.32 -2.46
CA ALA A 300 9.75 -1.57 -2.55
C ALA A 300 9.39 -3.06 -2.40
N ARG A 301 10.19 -3.95 -2.98
CA ARG A 301 10.02 -5.40 -2.79
C ARG A 301 10.29 -5.82 -1.35
N GLN A 302 11.28 -5.21 -0.69
CA GLN A 302 11.58 -5.47 0.72
C GLN A 302 10.42 -5.00 1.61
N LEU A 303 9.83 -3.83 1.35
CA LEU A 303 8.64 -3.37 2.06
C LEU A 303 7.49 -4.38 1.96
N ALA A 304 7.29 -5.01 0.79
CA ALA A 304 6.30 -6.07 0.66
C ALA A 304 6.57 -7.25 1.60
N ALA A 305 7.83 -7.70 1.69
CA ALA A 305 8.24 -8.74 2.63
C ALA A 305 8.04 -8.32 4.10
N ASP A 306 8.43 -7.10 4.45
CA ASP A 306 8.38 -6.58 5.81
C ASP A 306 6.93 -6.45 6.32
N TRP A 307 6.03 -5.98 5.46
CA TRP A 307 4.62 -5.74 5.81
C TRP A 307 3.75 -7.00 5.71
N PHE A 308 3.97 -7.83 4.69
CA PHE A 308 3.06 -8.92 4.34
C PHE A 308 3.70 -10.31 4.36
N GLY A 309 5.00 -10.41 4.65
CA GLY A 309 5.75 -11.66 4.71
C GLY A 309 6.47 -12.00 3.40
N PRO A 310 7.51 -12.85 3.43
CA PRO A 310 8.39 -13.08 2.28
C PRO A 310 7.68 -13.72 1.07
N GLY A 311 6.63 -14.51 1.30
CA GLY A 311 5.90 -15.20 0.23
C GLY A 311 5.21 -14.26 -0.77
N ILE A 312 4.89 -13.02 -0.37
CA ILE A 312 4.32 -12.05 -1.32
C ILE A 312 5.33 -11.66 -2.42
N THR A 313 6.63 -11.79 -2.14
CA THR A 313 7.68 -11.32 -3.06
C THR A 313 7.88 -12.22 -4.28
N ASP A 314 7.35 -13.44 -4.27
CA ASP A 314 7.48 -14.42 -5.36
C ASP A 314 6.81 -13.94 -6.66
N LYS A 315 5.81 -13.06 -6.55
CA LYS A 315 5.12 -12.44 -7.70
C LYS A 315 5.59 -11.00 -7.99
N ILE A 316 6.66 -10.53 -7.34
CA ILE A 316 7.16 -9.16 -7.48
C ILE A 316 8.48 -9.15 -8.28
N ASP A 317 8.41 -8.63 -9.50
CA ASP A 317 9.59 -8.35 -10.32
C ASP A 317 10.10 -6.92 -10.06
N VAL A 318 11.42 -6.75 -9.98
CA VAL A 318 12.05 -5.43 -9.86
C VAL A 318 12.55 -5.00 -11.23
N ILE A 319 11.86 -4.03 -11.85
CA ILE A 319 12.22 -3.47 -13.15
C ILE A 319 12.56 -1.99 -12.99
N PRO A 320 13.77 -1.54 -13.38
CA PRO A 320 14.15 -0.13 -13.27
C PRO A 320 13.16 0.81 -13.98
N HIS A 321 12.94 1.98 -13.40
CA HIS A 321 12.10 3.02 -13.98
C HIS A 321 12.76 3.58 -15.25
N PRO A 322 12.19 3.36 -16.46
CA PRO A 322 12.84 3.65 -17.73
C PRO A 322 13.12 5.15 -17.89
N ARG A 323 14.22 5.46 -18.59
CA ARG A 323 14.68 6.83 -18.89
C ARG A 323 15.23 6.96 -20.31
N THR A 324 14.47 7.66 -21.14
CA THR A 324 14.87 8.07 -22.48
C THR A 324 15.97 9.14 -22.40
N PRO A 325 17.14 8.94 -23.04
CA PRO A 325 18.20 9.96 -23.06
C PRO A 325 17.69 11.28 -23.68
N PRO A 326 18.14 12.46 -23.20
CA PRO A 326 17.87 13.71 -23.90
C PRO A 326 18.52 13.69 -25.29
N ALA A 327 17.79 14.14 -26.32
CA ALA A 327 18.30 14.16 -27.69
C ALA A 327 19.53 15.08 -27.84
N GLN A 328 19.55 16.19 -27.10
CA GLN A 328 20.65 17.15 -27.05
C GLN A 328 20.72 17.79 -25.66
N ILE A 329 21.93 18.09 -25.21
CA ILE A 329 22.19 18.90 -24.02
C ILE A 329 22.94 20.16 -24.48
N ASP A 330 22.29 21.32 -24.36
CA ASP A 330 22.88 22.63 -24.63
C ASP A 330 22.76 23.53 -23.40
N ARG A 331 23.78 23.43 -22.55
CA ARG A 331 23.87 24.20 -21.31
C ARG A 331 23.86 25.72 -21.54
N ALA A 332 24.54 26.19 -22.57
CA ALA A 332 24.72 27.62 -22.81
C ALA A 332 23.39 28.27 -23.21
N SER A 333 22.67 27.63 -24.14
CA SER A 333 21.33 28.06 -24.55
C SER A 333 20.33 28.00 -23.39
N ALA A 334 20.34 26.91 -22.61
CA ALA A 334 19.46 26.78 -21.45
C ALA A 334 19.70 27.86 -20.39
N ARG A 335 20.96 28.18 -20.10
CA ARG A 335 21.33 29.27 -19.18
C ARG A 335 20.89 30.64 -19.71
N ALA A 336 21.10 30.92 -21.00
CA ALA A 336 20.63 32.15 -21.62
C ALA A 336 19.10 32.30 -21.54
N ALA A 337 18.35 31.23 -21.83
CA ALA A 337 16.89 31.23 -21.75
C ALA A 337 16.36 31.47 -20.33
N LEU A 338 17.08 30.96 -19.31
CA LEU A 338 16.73 31.13 -17.90
C LEU A 338 17.28 32.43 -17.27
N GLY A 339 18.05 33.22 -18.02
CA GLY A 339 18.72 34.42 -17.49
C GLY A 339 19.80 34.11 -16.44
N ILE A 340 20.46 32.97 -16.55
CA ILE A 340 21.51 32.51 -15.63
C ILE A 340 22.87 32.85 -16.24
N ASP A 341 23.70 33.56 -15.48
CA ASP A 341 25.04 33.95 -15.94
C ASP A 341 25.93 32.71 -16.18
N PRO A 342 26.76 32.69 -17.25
CA PRO A 342 27.61 31.54 -17.59
C PRO A 342 28.58 31.12 -16.48
N ASP A 343 29.01 32.04 -15.63
CA ASP A 343 29.95 31.77 -14.53
C ASP A 343 29.24 31.41 -13.22
N THR A 344 27.90 31.40 -13.19
CA THR A 344 27.15 31.04 -11.99
C THR A 344 27.25 29.54 -11.73
N PHE A 345 27.66 29.17 -10.52
CA PHE A 345 27.51 27.83 -9.97
C PHE A 345 26.08 27.65 -9.48
N LEU A 346 25.30 26.88 -10.24
CA LEU A 346 23.86 26.69 -10.02
C LEU A 346 23.59 25.35 -9.34
N VAL A 347 23.05 25.39 -8.13
CA VAL A 347 22.51 24.22 -7.45
C VAL A 347 21.00 24.20 -7.60
N CYS A 348 20.44 23.06 -8.01
CA CYS A 348 19.00 22.89 -8.17
C CYS A 348 18.46 21.73 -7.33
N SER A 349 17.29 21.93 -6.73
CA SER A 349 16.44 20.85 -6.24
C SER A 349 15.16 20.81 -7.08
N PHE A 350 14.77 19.64 -7.54
CA PHE A 350 13.73 19.46 -8.56
C PHE A 350 12.48 18.78 -8.01
N GLY A 351 11.32 19.32 -8.41
CA GLY A 351 9.99 18.84 -8.01
C GLY A 351 9.32 19.74 -6.97
N PHE A 352 8.12 19.36 -6.55
CA PHE A 352 7.37 20.11 -5.53
C PHE A 352 8.17 20.28 -4.24
N VAL A 353 8.07 21.48 -3.66
CA VAL A 353 8.59 21.74 -2.30
C VAL A 353 7.66 21.08 -1.29
N ALA A 354 8.18 20.11 -0.54
CA ALA A 354 7.39 19.32 0.39
C ALA A 354 8.25 18.77 1.55
N PRO A 355 7.65 18.46 2.72
CA PRO A 355 8.39 17.97 3.89
C PRO A 355 9.23 16.71 3.60
N ASN A 356 8.70 15.78 2.81
CA ASN A 356 9.41 14.55 2.44
C ASN A 356 10.60 14.78 1.48
N LYS A 357 10.87 16.02 1.08
CA LYS A 357 12.00 16.41 0.21
C LYS A 357 13.16 17.05 0.98
N LEU A 358 13.05 17.13 2.31
CA LEU A 358 14.06 17.72 3.21
C LEU A 358 14.57 19.09 2.73
N THR A 359 13.64 19.94 2.28
CA THR A 359 13.99 21.27 1.74
C THR A 359 14.53 22.20 2.83
N HIS A 360 14.06 22.06 4.07
CA HIS A 360 14.59 22.86 5.18
C HIS A 360 16.06 22.54 5.45
N GLU A 361 16.42 21.26 5.42
CA GLU A 361 17.79 20.77 5.62
C GLU A 361 18.71 21.30 4.52
N LEU A 362 18.25 21.28 3.25
CA LEU A 362 18.97 21.87 2.13
C LEU A 362 19.17 23.39 2.31
N LEU A 363 18.13 24.11 2.72
CA LEU A 363 18.24 25.56 2.95
C LEU A 363 19.20 25.88 4.09
N ARG A 364 19.13 25.16 5.20
CA ARG A 364 20.04 25.37 6.35
C ARG A 364 21.48 25.02 5.99
N ALA A 365 21.72 23.92 5.26
CA ALA A 365 23.05 23.57 4.78
C ALA A 365 23.61 24.61 3.80
N TRP A 366 22.78 25.14 2.89
CA TRP A 366 23.18 26.22 1.97
C TRP A 366 23.56 27.50 2.73
N ILE A 367 22.69 27.97 3.61
CA ILE A 367 22.90 29.16 4.45
C ILE A 367 24.11 28.96 5.39
N GLY A 368 24.39 27.73 5.82
CA GLY A 368 25.55 27.40 6.64
C GLY A 368 26.87 27.21 5.87
N SER A 369 26.85 27.23 4.53
CA SER A 369 28.01 27.00 3.66
C SER A 369 28.70 28.29 3.23
N SER A 370 29.94 28.24 2.72
CA SER A 370 30.57 29.42 2.11
C SER A 370 29.86 29.90 0.84
N LEU A 371 29.04 29.05 0.21
CA LEU A 371 28.42 29.32 -1.09
C LEU A 371 27.39 30.46 -1.03
N HIS A 372 26.63 30.58 0.06
CA HIS A 372 25.62 31.65 0.18
C HIS A 372 26.23 33.05 0.30
N LEU A 373 27.54 33.16 0.53
CA LEU A 373 28.28 34.44 0.56
C LEU A 373 28.84 34.80 -0.83
N GLU A 374 28.94 33.84 -1.75
CA GLU A 374 29.47 34.05 -3.10
C GLU A 374 28.36 34.49 -4.06
N ARG A 375 28.49 35.69 -4.65
CA ARG A 375 27.51 36.19 -5.66
C ARG A 375 27.35 35.30 -6.88
N ARG A 376 28.37 34.48 -7.20
CA ARG A 376 28.36 33.53 -8.32
C ARG A 376 27.77 32.17 -7.96
N CYS A 377 27.24 31.98 -6.75
CA CYS A 377 26.57 30.75 -6.34
C CYS A 377 25.07 31.04 -6.21
N ALA A 378 24.24 30.13 -6.73
CA ALA A 378 22.79 30.26 -6.67
C ALA A 378 22.13 28.92 -6.30
N LEU A 379 21.09 28.97 -5.47
CA LEU A 379 20.23 27.83 -5.18
C LEU A 379 18.83 28.06 -5.76
N VAL A 380 18.37 27.13 -6.59
CA VAL A 380 17.03 27.16 -7.17
C VAL A 380 16.22 25.94 -6.73
N LEU A 381 15.09 26.20 -6.07
CA LEU A 381 14.04 25.21 -5.87
C LEU A 381 13.18 25.19 -7.14
N ALA A 382 13.53 24.30 -8.06
CA ALA A 382 12.93 24.12 -9.38
C ALA A 382 11.62 23.31 -9.29
N GLY A 383 10.62 23.93 -8.66
CA GLY A 383 9.25 23.42 -8.58
C GLY A 383 8.35 24.30 -7.72
N ALA A 384 7.05 23.98 -7.74
CA ALA A 384 6.06 24.78 -7.07
C ALA A 384 6.14 24.63 -5.54
N ASN A 385 6.07 25.76 -4.84
CA ASN A 385 5.83 25.79 -3.41
C ASN A 385 4.33 25.68 -3.15
N HIS A 386 3.90 24.66 -2.40
CA HIS A 386 2.49 24.53 -2.07
C HIS A 386 2.13 25.56 -0.99
N ASP A 387 0.92 26.11 -1.06
CA ASP A 387 0.34 26.87 0.04
C ASP A 387 0.09 25.91 1.21
N SER A 388 1.09 25.72 2.06
CA SER A 388 1.09 24.88 3.26
C SER A 388 1.94 25.55 4.37
N PRO A 389 1.77 25.18 5.65
CA PRO A 389 2.61 25.70 6.73
C PRO A 389 4.11 25.52 6.43
N TYR A 390 4.48 24.35 5.90
CA TYR A 390 5.84 24.05 5.44
C TYR A 390 6.34 25.03 4.36
N GLY A 391 5.50 25.32 3.36
CA GLY A 391 5.86 26.26 2.30
C GLY A 391 6.09 27.69 2.81
N VAL A 392 5.34 28.10 3.84
CA VAL A 392 5.53 29.41 4.51
C VAL A 392 6.85 29.45 5.29
N GLU A 393 7.21 28.35 5.95
CA GLU A 393 8.50 28.22 6.65
C GLU A 393 9.68 28.28 5.69
N VAL A 394 9.58 27.61 4.53
CA VAL A 394 10.55 27.71 3.43
C VAL A 394 10.74 29.16 2.99
N GLU A 395 9.65 29.90 2.74
CA GLU A 395 9.72 31.31 2.35
C GLU A 395 10.28 32.20 3.47
N ALA A 396 10.03 31.88 4.73
CA ALA A 396 10.60 32.59 5.87
C ALA A 396 12.11 32.37 5.98
N LEU A 397 12.59 31.12 5.81
CA LEU A 397 14.01 30.80 5.80
C LEU A 397 14.75 31.55 4.69
N ILE A 398 14.21 31.52 3.46
CA ILE A 398 14.79 32.25 2.32
C ILE A 398 14.87 33.76 2.60
N ARG A 399 13.80 34.37 3.15
CA ARG A 399 13.82 35.80 3.49
C ARG A 399 14.83 36.12 4.59
N SER A 400 14.96 35.25 5.59
CA SER A 400 15.89 35.45 6.71
C SER A 400 17.36 35.38 6.28
N ALA A 401 17.67 34.62 5.24
CA ALA A 401 19.01 34.53 4.66
C ALA A 401 19.45 35.81 3.93
N GLY A 402 18.50 36.69 3.59
CA GLY A 402 18.74 37.93 2.86
C GLY A 402 19.01 37.71 1.35
N PRO A 403 18.99 38.79 0.56
CA PRO A 403 19.14 38.72 -0.90
C PRO A 403 20.53 38.24 -1.35
N SER A 404 21.56 38.37 -0.49
CA SER A 404 22.91 37.88 -0.78
C SER A 404 23.00 36.36 -0.87
N ALA A 405 22.07 35.62 -0.23
CA ALA A 405 22.07 34.15 -0.24
C ALA A 405 21.68 33.53 -1.59
N ASN A 406 21.17 34.34 -2.54
CA ASN A 406 20.84 33.96 -3.91
C ASN A 406 20.00 32.67 -4.02
N ILE A 407 18.93 32.60 -3.23
CA ILE A 407 17.99 31.49 -3.20
C ILE A 407 16.68 31.91 -3.86
N ARG A 408 16.13 31.08 -4.76
CA ARG A 408 14.82 31.33 -5.37
C ARG A 408 13.98 30.07 -5.56
N ILE A 409 12.67 30.25 -5.47
CA ILE A 409 11.67 29.25 -5.85
C ILE A 409 11.23 29.57 -7.27
N ALA A 410 11.41 28.64 -8.21
CA ALA A 410 11.08 28.86 -9.61
C ALA A 410 9.56 28.79 -9.88
N GLY A 411 8.80 28.17 -8.97
CA GLY A 411 7.36 28.00 -9.11
C GLY A 411 7.02 26.81 -10.00
N TRP A 412 5.80 26.79 -10.52
CA TRP A 412 5.37 25.76 -11.47
C TRP A 412 6.15 25.90 -12.78
N LEU A 413 6.74 24.80 -13.24
CA LEU A 413 7.52 24.74 -14.48
C LEU A 413 6.77 23.86 -15.50
N ASP A 414 6.70 24.33 -16.74
CA ASP A 414 6.35 23.43 -17.85
C ASP A 414 7.53 22.50 -18.19
N ALA A 415 7.28 21.52 -19.06
CA ALA A 415 8.27 20.51 -19.41
C ALA A 415 9.53 21.11 -20.06
N GLU A 416 9.40 22.21 -20.80
CA GLU A 416 10.54 22.84 -21.48
C GLU A 416 11.43 23.57 -20.47
N VAL A 417 10.84 24.43 -19.65
CA VAL A 417 11.59 25.15 -18.61
C VAL A 417 12.21 24.18 -17.60
N TYR A 418 11.51 23.09 -17.25
CA TYR A 418 12.06 22.03 -16.39
C TYR A 418 13.33 21.40 -16.99
N ARG A 419 13.31 21.05 -18.29
CA ARG A 419 14.50 20.54 -19.00
C ARG A 419 15.61 21.57 -19.09
N GLN A 420 15.28 22.86 -19.24
CA GLN A 420 16.30 23.92 -19.24
C GLN A 420 17.04 23.98 -17.89
N TYR A 421 16.34 23.85 -16.75
CA TYR A 421 17.01 23.78 -15.45
C TYR A 421 17.92 22.57 -15.32
N LEU A 422 17.50 21.40 -15.80
CA LEU A 422 18.34 20.19 -15.81
C LEU A 422 19.61 20.38 -16.65
N GLN A 423 19.54 21.09 -17.76
CA GLN A 423 20.72 21.40 -18.58
C GLN A 423 21.62 22.49 -17.96
N ALA A 424 21.01 23.46 -17.27
CA ALA A 424 21.69 24.64 -16.74
C ALA A 424 22.40 24.42 -15.38
N ALA A 425 21.93 23.46 -14.58
CA ALA A 425 22.43 23.20 -13.23
C ALA A 425 23.86 22.63 -13.22
N ASP A 426 24.66 22.98 -12.22
CA ASP A 426 25.97 22.36 -11.95
C ASP A 426 25.84 21.16 -11.00
N VAL A 427 24.87 21.20 -10.07
CA VAL A 427 24.60 20.14 -9.10
C VAL A 427 23.09 20.00 -8.88
N GLY A 428 22.61 18.76 -8.86
CA GLY A 428 21.26 18.42 -8.39
C GLY A 428 21.27 17.99 -6.92
N VAL A 429 20.30 18.41 -6.12
CA VAL A 429 20.12 17.93 -4.73
C VAL A 429 18.72 17.38 -4.54
N GLN A 430 18.63 16.07 -4.31
CA GLN A 430 17.37 15.34 -4.20
C GLN A 430 17.36 14.48 -2.93
N LEU A 431 16.93 15.08 -1.83
CA LEU A 431 16.87 14.44 -0.51
C LEU A 431 15.48 13.87 -0.24
N ARG A 432 15.36 12.81 0.55
CA ARG A 432 14.07 12.20 0.93
C ARG A 432 14.04 11.79 2.39
N THR A 433 12.83 11.74 2.93
CA THR A 433 12.52 11.02 4.16
C THR A 433 11.18 10.33 4.00
N ASN A 434 10.92 9.28 4.79
CA ASN A 434 9.71 8.48 4.73
C ASN A 434 9.43 7.93 3.31
N ALA A 435 10.43 7.32 2.68
CA ALA A 435 10.22 6.62 1.42
C ALA A 435 9.20 5.49 1.61
N HIS A 436 8.19 5.51 0.75
CA HIS A 436 7.05 4.60 0.73
C HIS A 436 7.15 3.65 -0.47
N GLY A 437 8.37 3.21 -0.80
CA GLY A 437 8.65 2.32 -1.92
C GLY A 437 8.70 3.01 -3.29
N GLU A 438 8.52 4.32 -3.37
CA GLU A 438 8.55 5.03 -4.65
C GLU A 438 9.98 5.15 -5.24
N SER A 439 10.05 5.34 -6.55
CA SER A 439 11.29 5.70 -7.24
C SER A 439 11.25 7.16 -7.67
N SER A 440 12.28 7.92 -7.27
CA SER A 440 12.30 9.36 -7.49
C SER A 440 12.64 9.69 -8.95
N GLY A 441 11.62 9.98 -9.75
CA GLY A 441 11.80 10.40 -11.14
C GLY A 441 12.79 11.55 -11.31
N ALA A 442 12.72 12.56 -10.44
CA ALA A 442 13.61 13.71 -10.48
C ALA A 442 15.08 13.41 -10.11
N VAL A 443 15.38 12.28 -9.45
CA VAL A 443 16.79 11.84 -9.26
C VAL A 443 17.31 11.28 -10.58
N LEU A 444 16.51 10.40 -11.19
CA LEU A 444 16.81 9.82 -12.48
C LEU A 444 16.91 10.89 -13.58
N ASP A 445 16.11 11.95 -13.50
CA ASP A 445 16.19 13.07 -14.45
C ASP A 445 17.53 13.82 -14.29
N CYS A 446 17.98 14.14 -13.07
CA CYS A 446 19.31 14.71 -12.86
C CYS A 446 20.41 13.82 -13.45
N MET A 447 20.36 12.52 -13.16
CA MET A 447 21.31 11.54 -13.69
C MET A 447 21.29 11.46 -15.22
N ASN A 448 20.10 11.55 -15.83
CA ASN A 448 19.91 11.45 -17.28
C ASN A 448 20.47 12.65 -18.05
N TYR A 449 20.60 13.80 -17.39
CA TYR A 449 21.29 14.99 -17.89
C TYR A 449 22.78 15.04 -17.48
N GLY A 450 23.31 13.98 -16.88
CA GLY A 450 24.70 13.92 -16.42
C GLY A 450 25.02 14.88 -15.27
N LEU A 451 24.03 15.29 -14.49
CA LEU A 451 24.25 16.14 -13.33
C LEU A 451 24.83 15.34 -12.16
N PRO A 452 25.93 15.79 -11.53
CA PRO A 452 26.32 15.27 -10.23
C PRO A 452 25.18 15.52 -9.24
N THR A 453 24.68 14.45 -8.64
CA THR A 453 23.47 14.50 -7.82
C THR A 453 23.78 14.10 -6.40
N ILE A 454 23.45 14.96 -5.43
CA ILE A 454 23.48 14.65 -4.00
C ILE A 454 22.13 14.05 -3.60
N VAL A 455 22.18 12.88 -2.97
CA VAL A 455 21.03 12.17 -2.38
C VAL A 455 21.39 11.70 -0.97
N ASN A 456 20.41 11.43 -0.11
CA ASN A 456 20.62 10.64 1.10
C ASN A 456 20.20 9.18 0.86
N ALA A 457 20.72 8.24 1.66
CA ALA A 457 20.47 6.81 1.51
C ALA A 457 19.06 6.37 1.97
N ASN A 458 18.03 7.09 1.54
CA ASN A 458 16.63 6.83 1.87
C ASN A 458 15.93 6.05 0.75
N GLY A 459 15.25 4.95 1.11
CA GLY A 459 14.47 4.14 0.18
C GLY A 459 15.24 3.69 -1.06
N SER A 460 14.66 3.89 -2.24
CA SER A 460 15.26 3.49 -3.52
C SER A 460 16.60 4.17 -3.83
N MET A 461 16.89 5.34 -3.22
CA MET A 461 18.14 6.06 -3.45
C MET A 461 19.35 5.40 -2.77
N ALA A 462 19.10 4.56 -1.76
CA ALA A 462 20.14 3.73 -1.14
C ALA A 462 20.75 2.70 -2.11
N GLU A 463 20.06 2.40 -3.22
CA GLU A 463 20.51 1.42 -4.21
C GLU A 463 21.50 1.99 -5.23
N PHE A 464 21.62 3.31 -5.35
CA PHE A 464 22.55 3.93 -6.28
C PHE A 464 24.00 3.79 -5.80
N PRO A 465 24.94 3.43 -6.68
CA PRO A 465 26.33 3.27 -6.33
C PRO A 465 27.01 4.63 -6.13
N PRO A 466 28.05 4.71 -5.28
CA PRO A 466 28.69 5.97 -4.88
C PRO A 466 29.46 6.69 -6.00
N ASP A 467 29.68 6.02 -7.14
CA ASP A 467 30.29 6.57 -8.35
C ASP A 467 29.25 7.20 -9.30
N ALA A 468 27.95 6.93 -9.11
CA ALA A 468 26.87 7.54 -9.88
C ALA A 468 26.18 8.71 -9.18
N VAL A 469 26.27 8.78 -7.85
CA VAL A 469 25.68 9.86 -7.03
C VAL A 469 26.55 10.14 -5.81
N TRP A 470 26.50 11.37 -5.30
CA TRP A 470 27.01 11.64 -3.95
C TRP A 470 25.96 11.22 -2.94
N ARG A 471 26.16 10.05 -2.31
CA ARG A 471 25.21 9.48 -1.37
C ARG A 471 25.59 9.79 0.08
N LEU A 472 24.80 10.62 0.74
CA LEU A 472 24.84 10.86 2.18
C LEU A 472 24.24 9.66 2.95
N PRO A 473 24.56 9.48 4.24
CA PRO A 473 23.79 8.60 5.13
C PRO A 473 22.29 8.91 5.10
N ASP A 474 21.43 7.96 5.48
CA ASP A 474 19.97 8.17 5.49
C ASP A 474 19.59 9.30 6.45
N ALA A 475 20.01 9.16 7.71
CA ALA A 475 20.09 10.25 8.68
C ALA A 475 21.48 10.89 8.59
N PHE A 476 21.55 12.09 8.03
CA PHE A 476 22.78 12.85 7.85
C PHE A 476 22.75 14.13 8.69
N GLU A 477 23.93 14.62 9.05
CA GLU A 477 24.12 15.92 9.68
C GLU A 477 24.19 17.02 8.61
N GLU A 478 23.69 18.22 8.93
CA GLU A 478 23.70 19.35 7.99
C GLU A 478 25.12 19.72 7.53
N SER A 479 26.13 19.44 8.37
CA SER A 479 27.54 19.63 8.05
C SER A 479 28.03 18.72 6.93
N GLU A 480 27.48 17.51 6.78
CA GLU A 480 27.81 16.57 5.71
C GLU A 480 27.25 17.05 4.37
N LEU A 481 26.01 17.54 4.35
CA LEU A 481 25.42 18.12 3.14
C LEU A 481 26.16 19.39 2.71
N ARG A 482 26.52 20.26 3.66
CA ARG A 482 27.37 21.43 3.39
C ARG A 482 28.71 21.02 2.78
N ALA A 483 29.41 20.06 3.38
CA ALA A 483 30.70 19.60 2.89
C ALA A 483 30.60 19.03 1.47
N ALA A 484 29.51 18.32 1.16
CA ALA A 484 29.24 17.83 -0.20
C ALA A 484 29.07 18.98 -1.20
N LEU A 485 28.27 20.00 -0.86
CA LEU A 485 28.05 21.17 -1.71
C LEU A 485 29.34 21.94 -1.98
N GLU A 486 30.12 22.23 -0.93
CA GLU A 486 31.39 22.95 -1.02
C GLU A 486 32.44 22.16 -1.81
N THR A 487 32.52 20.84 -1.59
CA THR A 487 33.41 19.97 -2.36
C THR A 487 33.03 19.97 -3.84
N LEU A 488 31.75 19.80 -4.16
CA LEU A 488 31.31 19.81 -5.54
C LEU A 488 31.50 21.18 -6.20
N ARG A 489 31.43 22.29 -5.47
CA ARG A 489 31.81 23.62 -6.00
C ARG A 489 33.30 23.70 -6.33
N ALA A 490 34.15 23.18 -5.45
CA ALA A 490 35.61 23.28 -5.54
C ALA A 490 36.25 22.30 -6.56
N ASP A 491 35.59 21.18 -6.85
CA ASP A 491 36.15 20.09 -7.65
C ASP A 491 35.31 19.78 -8.92
N PRO A 492 35.59 20.45 -10.05
CA PRO A 492 34.94 20.18 -11.33
C PRO A 492 35.19 18.76 -11.87
N ALA A 493 36.33 18.15 -11.56
CA ALA A 493 36.65 16.80 -12.03
C ALA A 493 35.76 15.77 -11.33
N ARG A 494 35.54 15.94 -10.03
CA ARG A 494 34.59 15.11 -9.27
C ARG A 494 33.15 15.29 -9.73
N ARG A 495 32.73 16.51 -10.07
CA ARG A 495 31.42 16.74 -10.71
C ARG A 495 31.28 15.96 -12.02
N ALA A 496 32.29 16.04 -12.90
CA ALA A 496 32.29 15.34 -14.17
C ALA A 496 32.26 13.81 -13.99
N ALA A 497 33.05 13.28 -13.05
CA ALA A 497 33.10 11.85 -12.77
C ALA A 497 31.74 11.30 -12.30
N LEU A 498 31.08 11.98 -11.35
CA LEU A 498 29.73 11.60 -10.90
C LEU A 498 28.70 11.66 -12.03
N GLY A 499 28.73 12.72 -12.83
CA GLY A 499 27.84 12.86 -13.99
C GLY A 499 28.01 11.74 -15.02
N GLN A 500 29.26 11.37 -15.32
CA GLN A 500 29.58 10.26 -16.22
C GLN A 500 29.13 8.90 -15.64
N GLY A 501 29.39 8.66 -14.35
CA GLY A 501 28.93 7.44 -13.67
C GLY A 501 27.41 7.32 -13.66
N ALA A 502 26.69 8.43 -13.49
CA ALA A 502 25.24 8.49 -13.56
C ALA A 502 24.71 8.07 -14.94
N VAL A 503 25.24 8.66 -16.02
CA VAL A 503 24.83 8.33 -17.40
C VAL A 503 25.18 6.87 -17.74
N ALA A 504 26.39 6.42 -17.39
CA ALA A 504 26.82 5.04 -17.63
C ALA A 504 25.90 4.01 -16.93
N LEU A 505 25.46 4.31 -15.70
CA LEU A 505 24.49 3.48 -14.99
C LEU A 505 23.12 3.44 -15.70
N LEU A 506 22.64 4.60 -16.18
CA LEU A 506 21.38 4.67 -16.91
C LEU A 506 21.44 3.92 -18.24
N ASP A 507 22.52 4.08 -19.01
CA ASP A 507 22.79 3.33 -20.24
C ASP A 507 22.81 1.82 -19.99
N ALA A 508 23.48 1.41 -18.92
CA ALA A 508 23.58 0.01 -18.58
C ALA A 508 22.24 -0.61 -18.15
N ARG A 509 21.34 0.13 -17.48
CA ARG A 509 20.22 -0.50 -16.74
C ARG A 509 18.83 0.10 -16.95
N PHE A 510 18.71 1.37 -17.29
CA PHE A 510 17.46 2.13 -17.23
C PHE A 510 16.91 2.53 -18.61
N ARG A 511 17.58 2.17 -19.72
CA ARG A 511 17.10 2.55 -21.04
C ARG A 511 15.77 1.87 -21.40
N PRO A 512 14.83 2.57 -22.07
CA PRO A 512 13.49 2.06 -22.35
C PRO A 512 13.47 0.67 -22.98
N ALA A 513 14.22 0.44 -24.05
CA ALA A 513 14.32 -0.87 -24.71
C ALA A 513 14.73 -2.01 -23.75
N ARG A 514 15.70 -1.77 -22.85
CA ARG A 514 16.13 -2.77 -21.86
C ARG A 514 15.03 -3.04 -20.84
N CYS A 515 14.41 -1.99 -20.30
CA CYS A 515 13.30 -2.13 -19.37
C CYS A 515 12.11 -2.85 -20.04
N ALA A 516 11.77 -2.50 -21.28
CA ALA A 516 10.72 -3.12 -22.06
C ALA A 516 10.95 -4.63 -22.24
N GLY A 517 12.20 -5.07 -22.48
CA GLY A 517 12.55 -6.49 -22.49
C GLY A 517 12.21 -7.22 -21.17
N LEU A 518 12.45 -6.58 -20.02
CA LEU A 518 12.06 -7.12 -18.72
C LEU A 518 10.54 -7.13 -18.54
N TYR A 519 9.84 -6.08 -18.98
CA TYR A 519 8.38 -6.02 -18.99
C TYR A 519 7.78 -7.17 -19.80
N LEU A 520 8.30 -7.43 -21.00
CA LEU A 520 7.86 -8.52 -21.86
C LEU A 520 8.05 -9.88 -21.19
N SER A 521 9.17 -10.10 -20.49
CA SER A 521 9.40 -11.32 -19.71
C SER A 521 8.36 -11.50 -18.59
N THR A 522 8.07 -10.43 -17.84
CA THR A 522 7.06 -10.45 -16.77
C THR A 522 5.66 -10.72 -17.32
N LEU A 523 5.27 -10.01 -18.39
CA LEU A 523 3.98 -10.16 -19.07
C LEU A 523 3.80 -11.58 -19.64
N ALA A 524 4.83 -12.11 -20.31
CA ALA A 524 4.82 -13.48 -20.82
C ALA A 524 4.68 -14.52 -19.69
N SER A 525 5.41 -14.36 -18.59
CA SER A 525 5.31 -15.26 -17.43
C SER A 525 3.92 -15.20 -16.79
N ALA A 526 3.36 -14.00 -16.61
CA ALA A 526 2.01 -13.83 -16.06
C ALA A 526 0.94 -14.48 -16.95
N HIS A 527 1.05 -14.27 -18.27
CA HIS A 527 0.13 -14.87 -19.24
C HIS A 527 0.22 -16.39 -19.28
N ALA A 528 1.43 -16.96 -19.32
CA ALA A 528 1.63 -18.41 -19.30
C ALA A 528 1.05 -19.05 -18.03
N ALA A 529 1.26 -18.43 -16.86
CA ALA A 529 0.68 -18.91 -15.60
C ALA A 529 -0.87 -18.79 -15.60
N GLY A 530 -1.40 -17.70 -16.15
CA GLY A 530 -2.84 -17.49 -16.34
C GLY A 530 -3.46 -18.56 -17.24
N GLU A 531 -2.88 -18.82 -18.41
CA GLU A 531 -3.37 -19.83 -19.35
C GLU A 531 -3.28 -21.26 -18.82
N ALA A 532 -2.20 -21.60 -18.10
CA ALA A 532 -2.10 -22.90 -17.44
C ALA A 532 -3.23 -23.10 -16.42
N ARG A 533 -3.51 -22.08 -15.61
CA ARG A 533 -4.61 -22.08 -14.64
C ARG A 533 -5.98 -22.14 -15.32
N HIS A 534 -6.22 -21.31 -16.34
CA HIS A 534 -7.48 -21.30 -17.09
C HIS A 534 -7.71 -22.63 -17.81
N THR A 535 -6.67 -23.28 -18.33
CA THR A 535 -6.77 -24.61 -18.93
C THR A 535 -7.23 -25.65 -17.91
N ALA A 536 -6.63 -25.65 -16.71
CA ALA A 536 -7.06 -26.52 -15.61
C ALA A 536 -8.52 -26.24 -15.19
N TRP A 537 -8.90 -24.96 -15.12
CA TRP A 537 -10.26 -24.55 -14.76
C TRP A 537 -11.29 -24.93 -15.83
N ARG A 538 -10.98 -24.78 -17.13
CA ARG A 538 -11.85 -25.24 -18.23
C ARG A 538 -12.11 -26.74 -18.17
N ALA A 539 -11.08 -27.54 -17.82
CA ALA A 539 -11.25 -28.97 -17.64
C ALA A 539 -12.18 -29.32 -16.47
N ALA A 540 -12.06 -28.60 -15.35
CA ALA A 540 -12.96 -28.76 -14.21
C ALA A 540 -14.39 -28.27 -14.50
N LEU A 541 -14.51 -27.17 -15.26
CA LEU A 541 -15.77 -26.55 -15.67
C LEU A 541 -16.61 -27.49 -16.54
N ALA A 542 -15.98 -28.33 -17.36
CA ALA A 542 -16.68 -29.35 -18.16
C ALA A 542 -17.48 -30.36 -17.31
N GLN A 543 -17.17 -30.47 -16.01
CA GLN A 543 -17.89 -31.33 -15.06
C GLN A 543 -19.01 -30.60 -14.31
N ALA A 544 -19.06 -29.26 -14.37
CA ALA A 544 -20.08 -28.45 -13.71
C ALA A 544 -21.31 -28.29 -14.62
N GLN A 545 -22.42 -28.94 -14.25
CA GLN A 545 -23.63 -29.00 -15.08
C GLN A 545 -24.62 -27.85 -14.81
N ASP A 546 -24.52 -27.17 -13.66
CA ASP A 546 -25.41 -26.10 -13.23
C ASP A 546 -24.68 -25.04 -12.38
N GLU A 547 -25.39 -23.95 -12.06
CA GLU A 547 -24.88 -22.83 -11.24
C GLU A 547 -24.44 -23.27 -9.84
N THR A 548 -25.11 -24.27 -9.25
CA THR A 548 -24.75 -24.80 -7.92
C THR A 548 -23.42 -25.55 -7.97
N ALA A 549 -23.19 -26.35 -9.00
CA ALA A 549 -21.91 -27.02 -9.26
C ALA A 549 -20.81 -25.99 -9.54
N LEU A 550 -21.12 -24.93 -10.28
CA LEU A 550 -20.18 -23.85 -10.57
C LEU A 550 -19.73 -23.10 -9.31
N ARG A 551 -20.68 -22.77 -8.42
CA ARG A 551 -20.39 -22.16 -7.12
C ARG A 551 -19.54 -23.06 -6.22
N ARG A 552 -19.83 -24.37 -6.19
CA ARG A 552 -18.99 -25.35 -5.46
C ARG A 552 -17.58 -25.45 -6.03
N LEU A 553 -17.45 -25.45 -7.35
CA LEU A 553 -16.15 -25.44 -8.02
C LEU A 553 -15.37 -24.16 -7.67
N ALA A 554 -16.03 -23.00 -7.71
CA ALA A 554 -15.41 -21.73 -7.36
C ALA A 554 -14.90 -21.71 -5.91
N ALA A 555 -15.68 -22.23 -4.96
CA ALA A 555 -15.25 -22.40 -3.57
C ALA A 555 -14.03 -23.34 -3.45
N ALA A 556 -14.09 -24.53 -4.08
CA ALA A 556 -12.99 -25.48 -4.03
C ALA A 556 -11.69 -24.94 -4.65
N LEU A 557 -11.79 -24.15 -5.74
CA LEU A 557 -10.64 -23.50 -6.34
C LEU A 557 -10.08 -22.39 -5.45
N ALA A 558 -10.93 -21.61 -4.77
CA ALA A 558 -10.48 -20.58 -3.82
C ALA A 558 -9.66 -21.18 -2.68
N GLU A 559 -10.08 -22.35 -2.16
CA GLU A 559 -9.38 -23.08 -1.11
C GLU A 559 -8.01 -23.61 -1.55
N GLN A 560 -7.84 -23.92 -2.84
CA GLN A 560 -6.58 -24.44 -3.40
C GLN A 560 -5.56 -23.36 -3.72
N GLU A 561 -5.99 -22.11 -3.93
CA GLU A 561 -5.05 -21.05 -4.24
C GLU A 561 -4.23 -20.67 -2.99
N ALA A 562 -2.93 -20.41 -3.20
CA ALA A 562 -2.06 -19.96 -2.12
C ALA A 562 -2.55 -18.62 -1.54
N SER A 563 -2.49 -18.48 -0.22
CA SER A 563 -2.62 -17.19 0.45
C SER A 563 -1.24 -16.58 0.66
N ALA A 564 -1.15 -15.26 0.49
CA ALA A 564 0.09 -14.53 0.74
C ALA A 564 0.37 -14.31 2.23
N ARG A 565 -0.64 -14.50 3.10
CA ARG A 565 -0.54 -14.22 4.53
C ARG A 565 -1.26 -15.28 5.36
N ARG A 566 -0.67 -15.65 6.49
CA ARG A 566 -1.28 -16.57 7.46
C ARG A 566 -2.30 -15.83 8.32
N GLN A 567 -3.38 -16.54 8.69
CA GLN A 567 -4.45 -16.02 9.52
C GLN A 567 -4.44 -16.72 10.89
N LEU A 568 -4.63 -15.94 11.95
CA LEU A 568 -5.08 -16.43 13.25
C LEU A 568 -6.56 -16.13 13.39
N LEU A 569 -7.38 -17.14 13.14
CA LEU A 569 -8.83 -17.10 13.23
C LEU A 569 -9.23 -17.25 14.71
N VAL A 570 -9.92 -16.27 15.28
CA VAL A 570 -10.31 -16.27 16.69
C VAL A 570 -11.83 -16.40 16.78
N ASP A 571 -12.33 -17.49 17.36
CA ASP A 571 -13.77 -17.71 17.53
C ASP A 571 -14.36 -16.71 18.54
N VAL A 572 -15.38 -16.00 18.07
CA VAL A 572 -16.19 -15.06 18.86
C VAL A 572 -17.68 -15.37 18.82
N SER A 573 -18.05 -16.57 18.36
CA SER A 573 -19.45 -16.97 18.11
C SER A 573 -20.37 -16.75 19.30
N ALA A 574 -19.87 -17.02 20.51
CA ALA A 574 -20.63 -16.87 21.76
C ALA A 574 -21.16 -15.44 22.01
N TRP A 575 -20.58 -14.43 21.35
CA TRP A 575 -20.96 -13.02 21.51
C TRP A 575 -21.00 -12.24 20.19
N ALA A 576 -21.04 -12.94 19.06
CA ALA A 576 -21.15 -12.32 17.75
C ALA A 576 -22.49 -11.60 17.54
N ALA A 577 -23.56 -12.09 18.17
CA ALA A 577 -24.90 -11.52 18.07
C ALA A 577 -25.00 -10.10 18.67
N PRO A 578 -25.85 -9.21 18.11
CA PRO A 578 -26.11 -7.90 18.71
C PRO A 578 -26.61 -8.02 20.16
N GLY A 579 -26.05 -7.20 21.05
CA GLY A 579 -26.42 -7.16 22.48
C GLY A 579 -25.80 -8.25 23.36
N ALA A 580 -25.12 -9.24 22.78
CA ALA A 580 -24.36 -10.22 23.55
C ALA A 580 -23.10 -9.56 24.17
N VAL A 581 -22.79 -9.93 25.41
CA VAL A 581 -21.61 -9.44 26.13
C VAL A 581 -20.53 -10.52 26.07
N PRO A 582 -19.31 -10.22 25.61
CA PRO A 582 -18.24 -11.19 25.60
C PRO A 582 -17.84 -11.59 27.01
N ASP A 583 -17.49 -12.87 27.17
CA ASP A 583 -16.82 -13.36 28.37
C ASP A 583 -15.53 -12.54 28.63
N PRO A 584 -15.26 -12.09 29.87
CA PRO A 584 -14.13 -11.20 30.16
C PRO A 584 -12.76 -11.77 29.75
N LEU A 585 -12.56 -13.08 29.89
CA LEU A 585 -11.32 -13.73 29.50
C LEU A 585 -11.17 -13.73 27.97
N ALA A 586 -12.20 -14.15 27.24
CA ALA A 586 -12.21 -14.17 25.77
C ALA A 586 -12.01 -12.75 25.19
N ALA A 587 -12.69 -11.74 25.74
CA ALA A 587 -12.53 -10.34 25.36
C ALA A 587 -11.07 -9.87 25.55
N ARG A 588 -10.46 -10.20 26.68
CA ARG A 588 -9.08 -9.84 27.00
C ARG A 588 -8.08 -10.54 26.08
N GLN A 589 -8.26 -11.83 25.83
CA GLN A 589 -7.40 -12.60 24.92
C GLN A 589 -7.48 -12.05 23.49
N LEU A 590 -8.68 -11.75 23.00
CA LEU A 590 -8.82 -11.17 21.67
C LEU A 590 -8.18 -9.77 21.61
N ALA A 591 -8.41 -8.92 22.60
CA ALA A 591 -7.79 -7.61 22.68
C ALA A 591 -6.24 -7.70 22.71
N GLU A 592 -5.70 -8.65 23.45
CA GLU A 592 -4.27 -8.95 23.49
C GLU A 592 -3.73 -9.37 22.11
N LEU A 593 -4.39 -10.32 21.44
CA LEU A 593 -4.00 -10.78 20.11
C LEU A 593 -4.06 -9.66 19.08
N LEU A 594 -5.15 -8.88 19.06
CA LEU A 594 -5.31 -7.73 18.15
C LEU A 594 -4.25 -6.65 18.37
N ALA A 595 -3.74 -6.50 19.60
CA ALA A 595 -2.67 -5.55 19.92
C ALA A 595 -1.27 -6.07 19.53
N GLN A 596 -1.09 -7.39 19.42
CA GLN A 596 0.18 -8.04 19.10
C GLN A 596 0.32 -8.39 17.61
N ALA A 597 -0.62 -8.01 16.75
CA ALA A 597 -0.54 -8.26 15.32
C ALA A 597 0.71 -7.60 14.72
N HIS A 598 1.68 -8.41 14.27
CA HIS A 598 2.91 -7.98 13.61
C HIS A 598 3.19 -8.85 12.37
N ALA A 599 4.27 -8.51 11.64
CA ALA A 599 4.62 -9.01 10.31
C ALA A 599 4.34 -10.50 10.10
N GLY A 600 3.50 -10.82 9.11
CA GLY A 600 3.20 -12.19 8.67
C GLY A 600 1.87 -12.80 9.13
N TRP A 601 1.23 -12.27 10.20
CA TRP A 601 -0.04 -12.81 10.72
C TRP A 601 -1.19 -11.80 10.65
N ARG A 602 -2.36 -12.23 10.17
CA ARG A 602 -3.62 -11.47 10.26
C ARG A 602 -4.47 -12.07 11.37
N ILE A 603 -4.71 -11.30 12.44
CA ILE A 603 -5.62 -11.72 13.50
C ILE A 603 -7.04 -11.41 13.05
N GLU A 604 -7.84 -12.47 12.86
CA GLU A 604 -9.17 -12.37 12.29
C GLU A 604 -10.22 -12.98 13.22
N PRO A 605 -11.03 -12.15 13.89
CA PRO A 605 -12.19 -12.62 14.63
C PRO A 605 -13.23 -13.22 13.68
N VAL A 606 -13.74 -14.40 14.02
CA VAL A 606 -14.71 -15.14 13.21
C VAL A 606 -15.85 -15.69 14.06
N PHE A 607 -17.00 -15.90 13.43
CA PHE A 607 -18.12 -16.61 14.05
C PHE A 607 -18.67 -17.68 13.11
N LEU A 608 -19.24 -18.72 13.68
CA LEU A 608 -19.96 -19.75 12.94
C LEU A 608 -21.39 -19.28 12.67
N ASP A 609 -21.75 -19.14 11.40
CA ASP A 609 -23.13 -18.98 10.97
C ASP A 609 -23.79 -20.36 10.92
N THR A 610 -24.58 -20.68 11.94
CA THR A 610 -25.21 -22.00 12.09
C THR A 610 -26.32 -22.28 11.09
N ALA A 611 -26.84 -21.25 10.40
CA ALA A 611 -27.87 -21.45 9.37
C ALA A 611 -27.30 -22.06 8.10
N ILE A 612 -26.04 -21.72 7.76
CA ILE A 612 -25.34 -22.19 6.56
C ILE A 612 -24.12 -23.07 6.86
N LEU A 613 -23.79 -23.25 8.15
CA LEU A 613 -22.61 -23.97 8.65
C LEU A 613 -21.29 -23.50 8.02
N GLN A 614 -21.09 -22.17 8.00
CA GLN A 614 -19.86 -21.55 7.49
C GLN A 614 -19.31 -20.52 8.49
N TRP A 615 -17.99 -20.36 8.50
CA TRP A 615 -17.32 -19.33 9.28
C TRP A 615 -17.32 -18.00 8.52
N ARG A 616 -17.64 -16.93 9.24
CA ARG A 616 -17.74 -15.57 8.71
C ARG A 616 -16.88 -14.63 9.53
N GLN A 617 -16.41 -13.54 8.90
CA GLN A 617 -15.69 -12.49 9.62
C GLN A 617 -16.61 -11.82 10.64
N ALA A 618 -16.17 -11.65 11.88
CA ALA A 618 -16.97 -11.05 12.94
C ALA A 618 -16.76 -9.53 13.02
N ARG A 619 -16.97 -8.82 11.90
CA ARG A 619 -16.63 -7.39 11.80
C ARG A 619 -17.45 -6.54 12.76
N ASN A 620 -18.74 -6.81 12.89
CA ASN A 620 -19.64 -6.04 13.73
C ASN A 620 -19.36 -6.29 15.21
N ALA A 621 -19.17 -7.55 15.60
CA ALA A 621 -18.82 -7.91 16.98
C ALA A 621 -17.50 -7.28 17.42
N THR A 622 -16.48 -7.35 16.56
CA THR A 622 -15.16 -6.77 16.83
C THR A 622 -15.23 -5.25 16.90
N GLY A 623 -15.99 -4.60 16.00
CA GLY A 623 -16.21 -3.16 16.03
C GLY A 623 -16.86 -2.68 17.34
N ARG A 624 -17.83 -3.45 17.87
CA ARG A 624 -18.43 -3.19 19.19
C ARG A 624 -17.43 -3.35 20.33
N LEU A 625 -16.66 -4.45 20.34
CA LEU A 625 -15.62 -4.69 21.36
C LEU A 625 -14.58 -3.56 21.41
N LEU A 626 -14.18 -3.05 20.24
CA LEU A 626 -13.15 -2.01 20.11
C LEU A 626 -13.71 -0.59 20.17
N GLY A 627 -15.03 -0.40 20.18
CA GLY A 627 -15.68 0.91 20.22
C GLY A 627 -15.44 1.76 18.95
N LEU A 628 -15.37 1.14 17.77
CA LEU A 628 -15.01 1.85 16.52
C LEU A 628 -16.09 2.81 15.99
N GLY A 629 -17.31 2.77 16.53
CA GLY A 629 -18.40 3.69 16.15
C GLY A 629 -18.77 3.67 14.66
N TRP A 630 -18.45 2.60 13.94
CA TRP A 630 -18.76 2.44 12.53
C TRP A 630 -20.19 1.99 12.30
N ALA A 631 -20.70 2.25 11.09
CA ALA A 631 -21.96 1.64 10.62
C ALA A 631 -21.82 0.12 10.55
N GLU A 632 -22.95 -0.59 10.43
CA GLU A 632 -22.95 -2.03 10.21
C GLU A 632 -22.11 -2.40 8.98
N GLN A 633 -21.26 -3.40 9.15
CA GLN A 633 -20.33 -3.91 8.15
C GLN A 633 -20.85 -5.24 7.59
N ASP A 634 -20.45 -5.55 6.37
CA ASP A 634 -20.56 -6.88 5.80
C ASP A 634 -19.68 -7.87 6.56
N GLU A 635 -20.15 -9.11 6.68
CA GLU A 635 -19.47 -10.20 7.38
C GLU A 635 -19.30 -11.36 6.39
N PRO A 636 -18.33 -11.26 5.46
CA PRO A 636 -18.17 -12.26 4.41
C PRO A 636 -17.72 -13.62 4.96
N VAL A 637 -18.04 -14.69 4.23
CA VAL A 637 -17.48 -16.02 4.46
C VAL A 637 -15.96 -15.97 4.31
N ILE A 638 -15.25 -16.68 5.18
CA ILE A 638 -13.79 -16.76 5.15
C ILE A 638 -13.30 -17.98 4.36
N ASP A 639 -12.17 -17.82 3.69
CA ASP A 639 -11.34 -18.93 3.23
C ASP A 639 -10.29 -19.26 4.30
N VAL A 640 -9.82 -20.52 4.31
CA VAL A 640 -8.70 -20.95 5.14
C VAL A 640 -7.68 -21.70 4.29
N HIS A 641 -6.41 -21.53 4.65
CA HIS A 641 -5.29 -22.05 3.91
C HIS A 641 -4.30 -22.78 4.81
N ALA A 642 -3.43 -23.59 4.20
CA ALA A 642 -2.39 -24.30 4.92
C ALA A 642 -1.49 -23.33 5.70
N GLY A 643 -1.27 -23.61 6.99
CA GLY A 643 -0.50 -22.77 7.89
C GLY A 643 -1.32 -21.71 8.64
N ASP A 644 -2.62 -21.60 8.38
CA ASP A 644 -3.52 -20.82 9.23
C ASP A 644 -3.71 -21.49 10.60
N VAL A 645 -4.15 -20.71 11.58
CA VAL A 645 -4.39 -21.15 12.94
C VAL A 645 -5.81 -20.78 13.33
N PHE A 646 -6.56 -21.73 13.89
CA PHE A 646 -7.84 -21.48 14.51
C PHE A 646 -7.70 -21.57 16.03
N TYR A 647 -8.21 -20.57 16.74
CA TYR A 647 -8.26 -20.51 18.19
C TYR A 647 -9.69 -20.30 18.69
N ALA A 648 -10.19 -21.24 19.49
CA ALA A 648 -11.45 -21.07 20.22
C ALA A 648 -11.19 -20.85 21.72
N PRO A 649 -11.68 -19.75 22.31
CA PRO A 649 -11.50 -19.46 23.73
C PRO A 649 -12.41 -20.29 24.64
N ASP A 650 -13.16 -21.24 24.08
CA ASP A 650 -13.94 -22.22 24.83
C ASP A 650 -14.19 -23.48 23.96
N ALA A 651 -13.55 -24.58 24.33
CA ALA A 651 -13.71 -25.87 23.65
C ALA A 651 -15.12 -26.48 23.79
N ALA A 652 -15.89 -26.05 24.79
CA ALA A 652 -17.25 -26.53 25.04
C ALA A 652 -18.32 -25.63 24.43
N SER A 653 -17.94 -24.63 23.63
CA SER A 653 -18.91 -23.71 23.03
C SER A 653 -19.83 -24.44 22.03
N ALA A 654 -21.09 -24.01 21.96
CA ALA A 654 -22.06 -24.59 21.02
C ALA A 654 -21.60 -24.47 19.56
N ALA A 655 -20.86 -23.40 19.21
CA ALA A 655 -20.31 -23.20 17.88
C ALA A 655 -19.19 -24.20 17.56
N VAL A 656 -18.28 -24.45 18.51
CA VAL A 656 -17.22 -25.45 18.35
C VAL A 656 -17.80 -26.86 18.25
N ALA A 657 -18.82 -27.18 19.06
CA ALA A 657 -19.54 -28.45 18.97
C ALA A 657 -20.21 -28.62 17.61
N ALA A 658 -20.98 -27.63 17.14
CA ALA A 658 -21.63 -27.67 15.83
C ALA A 658 -20.62 -27.78 14.67
N ALA A 659 -19.48 -27.07 14.75
CA ALA A 659 -18.42 -27.16 13.75
C ALA A 659 -17.72 -28.53 13.75
N PHE A 660 -17.56 -29.16 14.91
CA PHE A 660 -17.03 -30.51 15.03
C PHE A 660 -18.01 -31.54 14.45
N ASP A 661 -19.28 -31.49 14.85
CA ASP A 661 -20.32 -32.42 14.40
C ASP A 661 -20.54 -32.34 12.88
N ALA A 662 -20.42 -31.14 12.30
CA ALA A 662 -20.47 -30.91 10.86
C ALA A 662 -19.16 -31.28 10.12
N GLY A 663 -18.11 -31.71 10.82
CA GLY A 663 -16.81 -32.09 10.23
C GLY A 663 -15.96 -30.91 9.76
N LEU A 664 -16.33 -29.66 10.07
CA LEU A 664 -15.62 -28.45 9.61
C LEU A 664 -14.20 -28.38 10.18
N LEU A 665 -14.03 -28.68 11.48
CA LEU A 665 -12.72 -28.67 12.13
C LEU A 665 -11.79 -29.74 11.55
N ALA A 666 -12.31 -30.93 11.26
CA ALA A 666 -11.56 -31.99 10.60
C ALA A 666 -11.14 -31.60 9.17
N ALA A 667 -12.04 -30.96 8.42
CA ALA A 667 -11.75 -30.44 7.08
C ALA A 667 -10.70 -29.31 7.08
N TRP A 668 -10.70 -28.45 8.10
CA TRP A 668 -9.66 -27.42 8.28
C TRP A 668 -8.31 -28.04 8.61
N ARG A 669 -8.29 -29.00 9.55
CA ARG A 669 -7.08 -29.72 9.92
C ARG A 669 -6.46 -30.50 8.76
N ALA A 670 -7.29 -31.15 7.94
CA ALA A 670 -6.85 -31.85 6.73
C ALA A 670 -6.22 -30.90 5.69
N ARG A 671 -6.58 -29.61 5.72
CA ARG A 671 -5.99 -28.56 4.88
C ARG A 671 -4.72 -27.93 5.48
N GLY A 672 -4.28 -28.39 6.65
CA GLY A 672 -3.11 -27.86 7.34
C GLY A 672 -3.38 -26.62 8.19
N VAL A 673 -4.64 -26.39 8.61
CA VAL A 673 -4.97 -25.40 9.63
C VAL A 673 -4.71 -26.02 11.01
N SER A 674 -3.99 -25.30 11.89
CA SER A 674 -3.77 -25.74 13.27
C SER A 674 -4.97 -25.42 14.15
N ILE A 675 -5.57 -26.42 14.77
CA ILE A 675 -6.76 -26.26 15.63
C ILE A 675 -6.34 -26.16 17.10
N ASN A 676 -6.63 -25.01 17.73
CA ASN A 676 -6.27 -24.69 19.11
C ASN A 676 -7.53 -24.41 19.93
N LEU A 677 -7.79 -25.19 20.99
CA LEU A 677 -8.99 -25.05 21.81
C LEU A 677 -8.64 -24.79 23.28
N LEU A 678 -9.29 -23.83 23.93
CA LEU A 678 -9.12 -23.55 25.36
C LEU A 678 -10.08 -24.40 26.21
N MET A 679 -9.50 -25.20 27.09
CA MET A 679 -10.17 -25.98 28.14
C MET A 679 -10.33 -25.12 29.39
N ARG A 680 -11.58 -24.71 29.68
CA ARG A 680 -11.92 -23.86 30.84
C ARG A 680 -12.13 -24.63 32.15
N GLY A 681 -12.40 -25.93 32.07
CA GLY A 681 -12.61 -26.79 33.22
C GLY A 681 -12.40 -28.26 32.86
N ALA A 682 -12.28 -29.10 33.87
CA ALA A 682 -12.12 -30.55 33.74
C ALA A 682 -13.25 -31.36 34.41
N ASP A 683 -14.29 -30.66 34.89
CA ASP A 683 -15.32 -31.20 35.78
C ASP A 683 -16.06 -32.40 35.14
N ASP A 684 -15.87 -33.56 35.80
CA ASP A 684 -16.53 -34.88 35.83
C ASP A 684 -17.43 -35.45 34.70
N ALA A 685 -17.64 -34.80 33.56
CA ALA A 685 -18.50 -35.33 32.49
C ALA A 685 -17.83 -35.27 31.10
N ALA A 686 -16.87 -36.17 30.86
CA ALA A 686 -16.19 -36.39 29.57
C ALA A 686 -15.49 -35.17 28.96
N LEU A 687 -14.51 -35.40 28.09
CA LEU A 687 -13.94 -34.29 27.29
C LEU A 687 -14.97 -33.85 26.25
N PRO A 688 -15.09 -32.55 25.95
CA PRO A 688 -15.86 -32.09 24.79
C PRO A 688 -15.40 -32.87 23.56
N PRO A 689 -16.32 -33.44 22.74
CA PRO A 689 -15.94 -34.24 21.58
C PRO A 689 -14.96 -33.54 20.64
N ALA A 690 -15.10 -32.21 20.49
CA ALA A 690 -14.21 -31.37 19.71
C ALA A 690 -12.75 -31.37 20.15
N ALA A 691 -12.44 -31.75 21.39
CA ALA A 691 -11.07 -31.88 21.87
C ALA A 691 -10.25 -32.90 21.04
N ALA A 692 -10.91 -33.93 20.47
CA ALA A 692 -10.27 -34.90 19.60
C ALA A 692 -9.83 -34.31 18.24
N ALA A 693 -10.37 -33.16 17.84
CA ALA A 693 -9.99 -32.45 16.62
C ALA A 693 -8.88 -31.41 16.86
N ALA A 694 -8.47 -31.16 18.11
CA ALA A 694 -7.48 -30.15 18.44
C ALA A 694 -6.04 -30.65 18.21
N ASP A 695 -5.23 -29.84 17.54
CA ASP A 695 -3.78 -30.03 17.54
C ASP A 695 -3.17 -29.57 18.87
N ARG A 696 -3.75 -28.54 19.49
CA ARG A 696 -3.36 -28.06 20.82
C ARG A 696 -4.56 -27.80 21.73
N LEU A 697 -4.47 -28.33 22.95
CA LEU A 697 -5.39 -28.01 24.05
C LEU A 697 -4.70 -27.02 25.00
N LEU A 698 -5.23 -25.81 25.09
CA LEU A 698 -4.79 -24.81 26.06
C LEU A 698 -5.57 -25.01 27.37
N CYS A 699 -4.89 -24.88 28.51
CA CYS A 699 -5.48 -25.08 29.84
C CYS A 699 -5.37 -23.81 30.67
N LEU A 700 -6.39 -23.45 31.44
CA LEU A 700 -6.32 -22.28 32.32
C LEU A 700 -5.28 -22.41 33.45
N SER A 701 -4.90 -23.64 33.80
CA SER A 701 -3.94 -23.91 34.88
C SER A 701 -3.17 -25.20 34.64
N GLU A 702 -2.03 -25.32 35.31
CA GLU A 702 -1.21 -26.53 35.36
C GLU A 702 -2.01 -27.74 35.88
N ALA A 703 -2.91 -27.52 36.85
CA ALA A 703 -3.75 -28.58 37.39
C ALA A 703 -4.68 -29.19 36.33
N ILE A 704 -5.29 -28.34 35.49
CA ILE A 704 -6.13 -28.81 34.37
C ILE A 704 -5.27 -29.55 33.34
N ALA A 705 -4.08 -29.04 33.03
CA ALA A 705 -3.17 -29.69 32.08
C ALA A 705 -2.76 -31.11 32.54
N GLN A 706 -2.42 -31.27 33.83
CA GLN A 706 -2.07 -32.57 34.42
C GLN A 706 -3.25 -33.56 34.39
N GLN A 707 -4.46 -33.08 34.69
CA GLN A 707 -5.67 -33.91 34.62
C GLN A 707 -5.97 -34.39 33.19
N LEU A 708 -5.80 -33.52 32.20
CA LEU A 708 -6.00 -33.87 30.79
C LEU A 708 -4.94 -34.85 30.27
N ALA A 709 -3.68 -34.67 30.68
CA ALA A 709 -2.60 -35.59 30.32
C ALA A 709 -2.84 -36.99 30.90
N ALA A 710 -3.28 -37.07 32.15
CA ALA A 710 -3.62 -38.35 32.79
C ALA A 710 -4.77 -39.08 32.07
N ARG A 711 -5.78 -38.35 31.57
CA ARG A 711 -6.90 -38.93 30.82
C ARG A 711 -6.54 -39.36 29.40
N SER A 712 -5.55 -38.70 28.78
CA SER A 712 -5.11 -39.04 27.41
C SER A 712 -4.18 -40.27 27.38
N ALA A 713 -3.60 -40.63 28.52
CA ALA A 713 -2.73 -41.80 28.68
C ALA A 713 -3.47 -43.07 29.12
N ALA A 714 -4.74 -42.93 29.54
CA ALA A 714 -5.63 -44.02 29.95
C ALA A 714 -6.54 -44.42 28.77
#